data_AF-A0A1F6EI97-F1
#
_entry.id   AF-A0A1F6EI97-F1
#
_cell.length_a   1.000
_cell.length_b   1.000
_cell.length_c   1.000
_cell.angle_alpha   90.00
_cell.angle_beta   90.00
_cell.angle_gamma   90.00
#
_symmetry.space_group_name_H-M   'P 1'
#
loop_
_entity.id
_entity.type
_entity.pdbx_description
1 polymer ?
#
loop_
_entity_poly.entity_id
_entity_poly.type
_entity_poly.pdbx_seq_one_letter_code
_entity_poly.pdbx_strand_id
1 'polypeptide(L)'
;MRFGIIISALFFPVFVFAACTQSGESVVYVNGIFTSKFEAQNNLDNLRDEFNSRVSNSGTHFINGYNPSHLGGAGDSIQSVTQALGRPVSSFDLKTILMQIHPEVTTQKILLVGHSQGTFYTNELYAYLTQNGVPEKSITVYNIATPAHFVADGNKYLTSANDNLITKVRELTASVGAREPLPSNILIPLSKPETAELWRGHAMSGEYLVGAPQRIVSDISSALDALSSEEVPVSEDGCFTPLDKTLGYKAAHLAYAVGDPTATAIRSGATAVNNSATSLAGAIKNTFSSIIGNRSQAGAVALAVTNIPAPQALLEEENIPSTPVEIQNEASPRVETPFPITPTPPESPQEAPAEQTTQPLAPLESPATATTSQPSPETASIIVILQTGSRTQSVPANASGNGDAEEPPPLEPEPEPEPEPEPEPEQEPEPEPEPEPEPEPEPVPEVTQLAVTSPQNNAIFSSATVQLNGTSTALALVTAIYGMTTATTTASDAGDWSFSFELPEGATEISLSALAADMLESATTTRSVVVDITPPGVPSVSITECAHSLSDDFCLVPTTNVTLAWEGVDGAAQYQIVLNGALGAIEMGTSTTVAVADHASSTIALIAHDSAVNVSATSTAREMFAYTQPLVINEIAWAGTDFSVNDEWVELKNLSPYTITLFSLALEASDGAPYVQLSGTVGPTDGTLDLDMYVIERAASSVNGTTYGIVDAFELLSHSGEELKLAWWSGTATTTIDQTPAVETCGGWCAGESAGSIGFAMFHGTSTARISMERVQGVTDGMLAASWQSNDTYTTSGSDSAGKKIYGTPGRENSKGWPEVGWSCDSDYTAITSGQFYVPPNADCIYFTGFISEKTKRFGALYQGTIGSSTPLSGYSFDKARGGNIAKDDTASIRSPNPTPADGTEFFAAIWEQRIGPKVSSDTTLFGEYFTSGTEPPHTNFRVISWVYGTGQ
;
A
#
# COMPACT_ATOMS: atom_id res chain seq x y z
N MET A 1 -25.24 38.59 55.59
CA MET A 1 -24.36 38.63 54.39
C MET A 1 -25.08 37.92 53.25
N ARG A 2 -24.72 38.17 51.98
CA ARG A 2 -25.43 37.59 50.82
C ARG A 2 -24.77 36.27 50.40
N PHE A 3 -25.58 35.28 50.01
CA PHE A 3 -25.11 34.16 49.19
C PHE A 3 -24.77 34.67 47.78
N GLY A 4 -23.73 34.11 47.17
CA GLY A 4 -23.42 34.27 45.75
C GLY A 4 -23.50 32.91 45.07
N ILE A 5 -24.34 32.79 44.05
CA ILE A 5 -24.40 31.62 43.18
C ILE A 5 -23.42 31.88 42.04
N ILE A 6 -22.46 30.98 41.83
CA ILE A 6 -21.60 30.99 40.65
C ILE A 6 -22.23 30.03 39.64
N ILE A 7 -22.68 30.58 38.51
CA ILE A 7 -23.13 29.78 37.36
C ILE A 7 -21.88 29.47 36.54
N SER A 8 -21.51 28.20 36.46
CA SER A 8 -20.44 27.76 35.55
C SER A 8 -20.99 27.64 34.14
N ALA A 9 -20.45 28.41 33.20
CA ALA A 9 -20.83 28.33 31.80
C ALA A 9 -20.03 27.21 31.11
N LEU A 10 -20.72 26.18 30.62
CA LEU A 10 -20.14 25.15 29.75
C LEU A 10 -19.88 25.77 28.37
N PHE A 11 -18.61 25.97 28.05
CA PHE A 11 -18.17 26.23 26.68
C PHE A 11 -18.13 24.91 25.92
N PHE A 12 -19.19 24.61 25.15
CA PHE A 12 -19.08 23.66 24.06
C PHE A 12 -18.32 24.32 22.90
N PRO A 13 -17.36 23.63 22.26
CA PRO A 13 -16.78 24.11 21.01
C PRO A 13 -17.86 24.05 19.92
N VAL A 14 -18.37 25.23 19.52
CA VAL A 14 -19.22 25.33 18.34
C VAL A 14 -18.31 25.23 17.12
N PHE A 15 -18.36 24.09 16.43
CA PHE A 15 -17.74 23.95 15.11
C PHE A 15 -18.47 24.87 14.14
N VAL A 16 -17.85 26.01 13.82
CA VAL A 16 -18.32 26.92 12.78
C VAL A 16 -17.86 26.34 11.44
N PHE A 17 -18.76 25.61 10.78
CA PHE A 17 -18.56 25.22 9.38
C PHE A 17 -18.39 26.49 8.53
N ALA A 18 -17.43 26.46 7.60
CA ALA A 18 -17.07 27.62 6.81
C ALA A 18 -18.09 27.85 5.68
N ALA A 19 -19.13 28.63 5.97
CA ALA A 19 -20.20 28.93 5.04
C ALA A 19 -19.66 29.54 3.73
N CYS A 20 -20.06 28.97 2.58
CA CYS A 20 -19.57 29.40 1.28
C CYS A 20 -19.94 30.86 0.98
N THR A 21 -18.95 31.71 0.73
CA THR A 21 -19.13 33.14 0.45
C THR A 21 -19.15 33.45 -1.05
N GLN A 22 -20.08 34.32 -1.46
CA GLN A 22 -20.14 34.91 -2.81
C GLN A 22 -19.07 36.00 -3.04
N SER A 23 -18.38 36.42 -1.97
CA SER A 23 -17.29 37.40 -1.97
C SER A 23 -15.96 36.71 -1.68
N GLY A 24 -14.92 37.07 -2.44
CA GLY A 24 -13.62 36.38 -2.43
C GLY A 24 -13.47 35.38 -3.57
N GLU A 25 -12.24 34.92 -3.78
CA GLU A 25 -11.81 34.02 -4.86
C GLU A 25 -10.88 32.93 -4.31
N SER A 26 -10.97 31.71 -4.81
CA SER A 26 -10.09 30.60 -4.45
C SER A 26 -9.26 30.13 -5.64
N VAL A 27 -7.96 29.95 -5.43
CA VAL A 27 -7.00 29.39 -6.39
C VAL A 27 -6.45 28.09 -5.81
N VAL A 28 -6.91 26.96 -6.36
CA VAL A 28 -6.47 25.62 -5.96
C VAL A 28 -5.32 25.19 -6.87
N TYR A 29 -4.12 25.09 -6.33
CA TYR A 29 -2.95 24.56 -7.06
C TYR A 29 -2.83 23.06 -6.90
N VAL A 30 -2.56 22.34 -7.99
CA VAL A 30 -2.29 20.90 -8.00
C VAL A 30 -0.94 20.64 -8.65
N ASN A 31 -0.03 20.01 -7.91
CA ASN A 31 1.34 19.74 -8.32
C ASN A 31 1.49 18.58 -9.32
N GLY A 32 2.67 18.52 -9.94
CA GLY A 32 3.10 17.38 -10.75
C GLY A 32 3.68 16.21 -9.95
N ILE A 33 3.89 15.11 -10.66
CA ILE A 33 4.68 13.94 -10.26
C ILE A 33 6.07 14.33 -9.69
N PHE A 34 6.59 13.54 -8.76
CA PHE A 34 7.89 13.75 -8.09
C PHE A 34 8.01 15.12 -7.37
N THR A 35 6.91 15.66 -6.86
CA THR A 35 6.89 16.90 -6.06
C THR A 35 6.47 16.54 -4.63
N SER A 36 7.34 16.76 -3.64
CA SER A 36 6.98 16.57 -2.22
C SER A 36 5.95 17.59 -1.74
N LYS A 37 5.25 17.31 -0.63
CA LYS A 37 4.29 18.25 -0.01
C LYS A 37 4.91 19.61 0.31
N PHE A 38 6.18 19.62 0.72
CA PHE A 38 6.96 20.84 0.96
C PHE A 38 7.24 21.61 -0.34
N GLU A 39 7.64 20.93 -1.43
CA GLU A 39 7.87 21.57 -2.72
C GLU A 39 6.57 22.05 -3.39
N ALA A 40 5.47 21.32 -3.21
CA ALA A 40 4.14 21.72 -3.67
C ALA A 40 3.67 22.99 -2.95
N GLN A 41 3.82 23.03 -1.63
CA GLN A 41 3.55 24.22 -0.82
C GLN A 41 4.44 25.40 -1.24
N ASN A 42 5.75 25.18 -1.39
CA ASN A 42 6.67 26.21 -1.88
C ASN A 42 6.30 26.69 -3.31
N ASN A 43 5.82 25.81 -4.19
CA ASN A 43 5.32 26.22 -5.52
C ASN A 43 4.09 27.13 -5.42
N LEU A 44 3.16 26.81 -4.51
CA LEU A 44 1.99 27.64 -4.23
C LEU A 44 2.36 28.98 -3.59
N ASP A 45 3.29 28.98 -2.63
CA ASP A 45 3.77 30.19 -1.96
C ASP A 45 4.43 31.15 -2.97
N ASN A 46 5.31 30.64 -3.84
CA ASN A 46 5.91 31.44 -4.90
C ASN A 46 4.87 31.94 -5.92
N LEU A 47 3.84 31.15 -6.25
CA LEU A 47 2.75 31.57 -7.14
C LEU A 47 1.93 32.71 -6.52
N ARG A 48 1.54 32.57 -5.25
CA ARG A 48 0.79 33.58 -4.49
C ARG A 48 1.58 34.87 -4.37
N ASP A 49 2.85 34.79 -4.00
CA ASP A 49 3.67 35.97 -3.71
C ASP A 49 3.99 36.73 -5.02
N GLU A 50 4.21 36.01 -6.12
CA GLU A 50 4.36 36.59 -7.47
C GLU A 50 3.05 37.26 -7.94
N PHE A 51 1.87 36.65 -7.70
CA PHE A 51 0.55 37.24 -7.96
C PHE A 51 0.32 38.52 -7.14
N ASN A 52 0.48 38.44 -5.81
CA ASN A 52 0.30 39.56 -4.88
C ASN A 52 1.29 40.72 -5.13
N SER A 53 2.45 40.46 -5.73
CA SER A 53 3.40 41.51 -6.13
C SER A 53 2.94 42.36 -7.33
N ARG A 54 1.91 41.91 -8.06
CA ARG A 54 1.43 42.51 -9.32
C ARG A 54 -0.05 42.88 -9.33
N VAL A 55 -0.88 42.16 -8.57
CA VAL A 55 -2.33 42.34 -8.51
C VAL A 55 -2.71 42.93 -7.16
N SER A 56 -3.37 44.09 -7.17
CA SER A 56 -3.82 44.78 -5.95
C SER A 56 -5.11 44.18 -5.34
N ASN A 57 -5.26 42.86 -5.37
CA ASN A 57 -6.39 42.12 -4.79
C ASN A 57 -5.91 41.43 -3.50
N SER A 58 -6.66 41.60 -2.41
CA SER A 58 -6.36 41.01 -1.10
C SER A 58 -7.42 39.99 -0.65
N GLY A 59 -8.30 39.55 -1.55
CA GLY A 59 -9.38 38.59 -1.30
C GLY A 59 -9.23 37.25 -2.04
N THR A 60 -8.05 36.97 -2.59
CA THR A 60 -7.76 35.70 -3.28
C THR A 60 -7.06 34.72 -2.33
N HIS A 61 -7.74 33.61 -2.04
CA HIS A 61 -7.28 32.52 -1.20
C HIS A 61 -6.51 31.50 -2.04
N PHE A 62 -5.29 31.15 -1.63
CA PHE A 62 -4.43 30.20 -2.34
C PHE A 62 -4.38 28.88 -1.55
N ILE A 63 -4.83 27.80 -2.17
CA ILE A 63 -5.14 26.49 -1.57
C ILE A 63 -4.25 25.42 -2.19
N ASN A 64 -3.73 24.51 -1.37
CA ASN A 64 -2.83 23.45 -1.80
C ASN A 64 -3.60 22.14 -2.01
N GLY A 65 -4.08 21.92 -3.24
CA GLY A 65 -4.65 20.64 -3.65
C GLY A 65 -3.54 19.61 -3.90
N TYR A 66 -2.80 19.24 -2.85
CA TYR A 66 -1.60 18.43 -2.97
C TYR A 66 -1.91 17.03 -3.48
N ASN A 67 -1.33 16.69 -4.63
CA ASN A 67 -1.33 15.35 -5.19
C ASN A 67 -0.09 14.60 -4.65
N PRO A 68 -0.24 13.58 -3.79
CA PRO A 68 0.90 12.77 -3.38
C PRO A 68 1.50 12.02 -4.58
N SER A 69 2.79 11.71 -4.51
CA SER A 69 3.41 10.75 -5.42
C SER A 69 3.44 9.37 -4.74
N HIS A 70 3.02 8.31 -5.41
CA HIS A 70 2.85 6.98 -4.83
C HIS A 70 3.91 5.98 -5.33
N LEU A 71 4.22 4.98 -4.49
CA LEU A 71 5.22 3.91 -4.77
C LEU A 71 6.58 4.47 -5.24
N GLY A 72 7.15 5.40 -4.45
CA GLY A 72 8.42 6.09 -4.77
C GLY A 72 8.40 6.88 -6.10
N GLY A 73 7.22 7.13 -6.67
CA GLY A 73 7.03 7.68 -8.02
C GLY A 73 7.31 6.68 -9.15
N ALA A 74 7.62 5.41 -8.86
CA ALA A 74 7.74 4.38 -9.90
C ALA A 74 6.37 4.01 -10.48
N GLY A 75 5.35 3.86 -9.64
CA GLY A 75 3.96 3.66 -10.05
C GLY A 75 3.46 4.82 -10.90
N ASP A 76 3.58 6.05 -10.38
CA ASP A 76 3.19 7.28 -11.06
C ASP A 76 3.90 7.47 -12.42
N SER A 77 5.14 7.01 -12.56
CA SER A 77 5.89 7.10 -13.83
C SER A 77 5.28 6.24 -14.94
N ILE A 78 4.64 5.13 -14.59
CA ILE A 78 3.85 4.30 -15.51
C ILE A 78 2.46 4.93 -15.68
N GLN A 79 1.83 5.34 -14.58
CA GLN A 79 0.47 5.89 -14.58
C GLN A 79 0.37 7.17 -15.42
N SER A 80 1.27 8.13 -15.25
CA SER A 80 1.34 9.38 -16.03
C SER A 80 1.54 9.16 -17.53
N VAL A 81 2.31 8.14 -17.93
CA VAL A 81 2.38 7.70 -19.33
C VAL A 81 1.04 7.13 -19.78
N THR A 82 0.39 6.26 -19.00
CA THR A 82 -0.93 5.73 -19.39
C THR A 82 -2.05 6.78 -19.40
N GLN A 83 -1.98 7.82 -18.55
CA GLN A 83 -2.87 8.98 -18.54
C GLN A 83 -2.68 9.82 -19.82
N ALA A 84 -1.43 10.06 -20.24
CA ALA A 84 -1.13 10.68 -21.54
C ALA A 84 -1.56 9.80 -22.75
N LEU A 85 -1.66 8.48 -22.57
CA LEU A 85 -2.25 7.54 -23.53
C LEU A 85 -3.78 7.41 -23.42
N GLY A 86 -4.44 8.17 -22.55
CA GLY A 86 -5.90 8.26 -22.44
C GLY A 86 -6.57 7.28 -21.47
N ARG A 87 -5.84 6.68 -20.52
CA ARG A 87 -6.47 5.97 -19.38
C ARG A 87 -6.96 6.97 -18.31
N PRO A 88 -8.03 6.63 -17.57
CA PRO A 88 -8.57 7.50 -16.52
C PRO A 88 -7.58 7.73 -15.37
N VAL A 89 -7.81 8.80 -14.61
CA VAL A 89 -7.08 9.14 -13.39
C VAL A 89 -7.41 8.13 -12.28
N SER A 90 -6.49 7.94 -11.31
CA SER A 90 -6.78 7.11 -10.14
C SER A 90 -7.91 7.73 -9.32
N SER A 91 -8.89 6.90 -9.01
CA SER A 91 -10.05 7.27 -8.18
C SER A 91 -9.70 7.44 -6.70
N PHE A 92 -8.46 7.15 -6.29
CA PHE A 92 -7.97 7.39 -4.94
C PHE A 92 -7.35 8.80 -4.81
N ASP A 93 -6.35 9.14 -5.63
CA ASP A 93 -5.65 10.42 -5.54
C ASP A 93 -6.58 11.62 -5.85
N LEU A 94 -7.51 11.46 -6.79
CA LEU A 94 -8.56 12.45 -7.05
C LEU A 94 -9.45 12.70 -5.81
N LYS A 95 -9.86 11.65 -5.08
CA LYS A 95 -10.62 11.78 -3.82
C LYS A 95 -9.77 12.42 -2.72
N THR A 96 -8.48 12.10 -2.68
CA THR A 96 -7.50 12.69 -1.76
C THR A 96 -7.33 14.19 -1.98
N ILE A 97 -7.32 14.68 -3.22
CA ILE A 97 -7.31 16.13 -3.48
C ILE A 97 -8.66 16.75 -3.13
N LEU A 98 -9.79 16.14 -3.53
CA LEU A 98 -11.14 16.64 -3.23
C LEU A 98 -11.38 16.85 -1.72
N MET A 99 -10.94 15.90 -0.88
CA MET A 99 -11.11 16.03 0.58
C MET A 99 -10.11 16.98 1.26
N GLN A 100 -8.95 17.26 0.66
CA GLN A 100 -8.07 18.34 1.12
C GLN A 100 -8.69 19.71 0.86
N ILE A 101 -9.22 19.93 -0.36
CA ILE A 101 -9.69 21.25 -0.77
C ILE A 101 -11.09 21.57 -0.21
N HIS A 102 -11.92 20.57 0.11
CA HIS A 102 -13.26 20.78 0.66
C HIS A 102 -13.33 21.74 1.87
N PRO A 103 -12.55 21.55 2.97
CA PRO A 103 -12.56 22.49 4.10
C PRO A 103 -11.89 23.84 3.82
N GLU A 104 -11.08 23.96 2.76
CA GLU A 104 -10.33 25.20 2.44
C GLU A 104 -11.03 26.09 1.40
N VAL A 105 -11.79 25.50 0.47
CA VAL A 105 -12.55 26.20 -0.58
C VAL A 105 -13.79 26.83 0.06
N THR A 106 -13.64 28.08 0.46
CA THR A 106 -14.67 28.86 1.17
C THR A 106 -15.38 29.91 0.29
N THR A 107 -14.97 30.06 -0.97
CA THR A 107 -15.52 31.05 -1.91
C THR A 107 -16.14 30.37 -3.13
N GLN A 108 -17.30 30.86 -3.61
CA GLN A 108 -17.95 30.30 -4.81
C GLN A 108 -17.08 30.35 -6.08
N LYS A 109 -16.25 31.39 -6.23
CA LYS A 109 -15.32 31.52 -7.36
C LYS A 109 -14.09 30.62 -7.16
N ILE A 110 -13.84 29.69 -8.08
CA ILE A 110 -12.75 28.70 -8.02
C ILE A 110 -11.94 28.70 -9.32
N LEU A 111 -10.62 28.85 -9.20
CA LEU A 111 -9.66 28.59 -10.28
C LEU A 111 -8.81 27.37 -9.92
N LEU A 112 -8.81 26.36 -10.78
CA LEU A 112 -7.94 25.19 -10.66
C LEU A 112 -6.64 25.42 -11.46
N VAL A 113 -5.47 25.35 -10.82
CA VAL A 113 -4.16 25.56 -11.46
C VAL A 113 -3.35 24.27 -11.41
N GLY A 114 -3.33 23.52 -12.50
CA GLY A 114 -2.57 22.26 -12.60
C GLY A 114 -1.15 22.50 -13.12
N HIS A 115 -0.15 21.80 -12.58
CA HIS A 115 1.19 21.72 -13.16
C HIS A 115 1.55 20.28 -13.53
N SER A 116 2.07 20.05 -14.74
CA SER A 116 2.53 18.73 -15.19
C SER A 116 1.43 17.67 -15.03
N GLN A 117 1.68 16.52 -14.39
CA GLN A 117 0.64 15.51 -14.11
C GLN A 117 -0.60 16.10 -13.42
N GLY A 118 -0.44 17.16 -12.61
CA GLY A 118 -1.53 17.90 -11.96
C GLY A 118 -2.62 18.40 -12.92
N THR A 119 -2.31 18.57 -14.21
CA THR A 119 -3.29 19.00 -15.23
C THR A 119 -4.30 17.92 -15.62
N PHE A 120 -4.03 16.64 -15.34
CA PHE A 120 -5.05 15.59 -15.44
C PHE A 120 -6.03 15.72 -14.27
N TYR A 121 -5.52 15.85 -13.05
CA TYR A 121 -6.33 16.00 -11.85
C TYR A 121 -7.20 17.26 -11.88
N THR A 122 -6.70 18.41 -12.37
CA THR A 122 -7.56 19.61 -12.51
C THR A 122 -8.67 19.47 -13.54
N ASN A 123 -8.49 18.68 -14.61
CA ASN A 123 -9.55 18.38 -15.55
C ASN A 123 -10.64 17.50 -14.90
N GLU A 124 -10.27 16.48 -14.13
CA GLU A 124 -11.22 15.62 -13.40
C GLU A 124 -11.88 16.34 -12.22
N LEU A 125 -11.14 17.20 -11.50
CA LEU A 125 -11.68 18.07 -10.45
C LEU A 125 -12.73 19.03 -10.99
N TYR A 126 -12.50 19.64 -12.17
CA TYR A 126 -13.52 20.45 -12.84
C TYR A 126 -14.78 19.64 -13.10
N ALA A 127 -14.64 18.45 -13.69
CA ALA A 127 -15.78 17.57 -13.98
C ALA A 127 -16.51 17.10 -12.73
N TYR A 128 -15.81 16.78 -11.64
CA TYR A 128 -16.44 16.42 -10.36
C TYR A 128 -17.19 17.61 -9.75
N LEU A 129 -16.55 18.77 -9.66
CA LEU A 129 -17.10 19.94 -8.97
C LEU A 129 -18.33 20.50 -9.69
N THR A 130 -18.35 20.50 -11.03
CA THR A 130 -19.54 20.92 -11.79
C THR A 130 -20.72 19.95 -11.65
N GLN A 131 -20.46 18.66 -11.47
CA GLN A 131 -21.49 17.66 -11.14
C GLN A 131 -21.94 17.71 -9.67
N ASN A 132 -21.12 18.26 -8.76
CA ASN A 132 -21.35 18.25 -7.30
C ASN A 132 -21.53 19.65 -6.70
N GLY A 133 -22.21 20.54 -7.43
CA GLY A 133 -22.80 21.78 -6.89
C GLY A 133 -22.12 23.09 -7.27
N VAL A 134 -20.98 23.08 -7.96
CA VAL A 134 -20.29 24.30 -8.42
C VAL A 134 -20.77 24.71 -9.81
N PRO A 135 -21.38 25.90 -10.02
CA PRO A 135 -21.81 26.31 -11.35
C PRO A 135 -20.63 26.48 -12.32
N GLU A 136 -20.78 26.10 -13.59
CA GLU A 136 -19.73 26.22 -14.63
C GLU A 136 -19.20 27.65 -14.80
N LYS A 137 -20.00 28.68 -14.48
CA LYS A 137 -19.56 30.10 -14.53
C LYS A 137 -18.75 30.53 -13.30
N SER A 138 -18.71 29.70 -12.27
CA SER A 138 -18.05 29.93 -10.99
C SER A 138 -16.73 29.16 -10.88
N ILE A 139 -16.43 28.26 -11.81
CA ILE A 139 -15.18 27.47 -11.85
C ILE A 139 -14.49 27.52 -13.22
N THR A 140 -13.15 27.56 -13.23
CA THR A 140 -12.34 27.53 -14.46
C THR A 140 -10.96 26.87 -14.21
N VAL A 141 -10.25 26.49 -15.27
CA VAL A 141 -8.97 25.77 -15.20
C VAL A 141 -7.85 26.53 -15.92
N TYR A 142 -6.65 26.56 -15.32
CA TYR A 142 -5.41 27.04 -15.92
C TYR A 142 -4.29 26.00 -15.82
N ASN A 143 -3.99 25.33 -16.93
CA ASN A 143 -3.05 24.20 -16.94
C ASN A 143 -1.64 24.61 -17.44
N ILE A 144 -0.62 24.36 -16.61
CA ILE A 144 0.78 24.75 -16.85
C ILE A 144 1.62 23.49 -17.12
N ALA A 145 2.49 23.53 -18.14
CA ALA A 145 3.31 22.41 -18.57
C ALA A 145 2.47 21.14 -18.85
N THR A 146 1.39 21.26 -19.61
CA THR A 146 0.34 20.22 -19.68
C THR A 146 0.72 19.02 -20.56
N PRO A 147 0.74 17.78 -20.01
CA PRO A 147 0.72 16.54 -20.80
C PRO A 147 -0.67 16.20 -21.34
N ALA A 148 -1.74 16.90 -20.94
CA ALA A 148 -3.10 16.61 -21.41
C ALA A 148 -3.36 17.18 -22.82
N HIS A 149 -4.18 16.48 -23.59
CA HIS A 149 -4.63 16.90 -24.93
C HIS A 149 -5.74 17.96 -24.91
N PHE A 150 -6.22 18.35 -23.73
CA PHE A 150 -7.31 19.32 -23.52
C PHE A 150 -7.22 19.99 -22.14
N VAL A 151 -7.98 21.07 -21.98
CA VAL A 151 -8.35 21.67 -20.68
C VAL A 151 -9.87 21.52 -20.57
N ALA A 152 -10.39 21.10 -19.41
CA ALA A 152 -11.79 20.65 -19.28
C ALA A 152 -12.86 21.68 -19.64
N ASP A 153 -12.60 22.97 -19.38
CA ASP A 153 -13.46 24.11 -19.71
C ASP A 153 -13.10 24.79 -21.04
N GLY A 154 -12.11 24.26 -21.77
CA GLY A 154 -11.58 24.85 -23.00
C GLY A 154 -10.79 26.14 -22.82
N ASN A 155 -10.51 26.59 -21.59
CA ASN A 155 -9.81 27.85 -21.31
C ASN A 155 -8.28 27.71 -21.39
N LYS A 156 -7.57 28.50 -20.60
CA LYS A 156 -6.18 28.84 -20.82
C LYS A 156 -5.24 27.72 -20.37
N TYR A 157 -4.13 27.59 -21.08
CA TYR A 157 -2.98 26.80 -20.65
C TYR A 157 -1.68 27.55 -20.97
N LEU A 158 -0.57 27.11 -20.39
CA LEU A 158 0.76 27.63 -20.69
C LEU A 158 1.76 26.48 -20.79
N THR A 159 2.47 26.35 -21.92
CA THR A 159 3.45 25.27 -22.11
C THR A 159 4.60 25.75 -22.98
N SER A 160 5.83 25.62 -22.46
CA SER A 160 7.04 26.14 -23.10
C SER A 160 7.50 25.23 -24.24
N ALA A 161 7.94 25.84 -25.35
CA ALA A 161 8.62 25.13 -26.44
C ALA A 161 10.02 24.60 -26.03
N ASN A 162 10.55 25.05 -24.89
CA ASN A 162 11.77 24.52 -24.27
C ASN A 162 11.48 23.54 -23.11
N ASP A 163 10.22 23.12 -22.92
CA ASP A 163 9.87 22.07 -21.96
C ASP A 163 10.22 20.70 -22.52
N ASN A 164 11.37 20.17 -22.11
CA ASN A 164 11.89 18.92 -22.67
C ASN A 164 11.04 17.70 -22.29
N LEU A 165 10.32 17.72 -21.17
CA LEU A 165 9.46 16.61 -20.76
C LEU A 165 8.22 16.56 -21.65
N ILE A 166 7.48 17.68 -21.73
CA ILE A 166 6.24 17.73 -22.52
C ILE A 166 6.53 17.57 -24.02
N THR A 167 7.70 17.97 -24.48
CA THR A 167 8.17 17.67 -25.85
C THR A 167 8.33 16.16 -26.09
N LYS A 168 9.00 15.42 -25.19
CA LYS A 168 9.16 13.96 -25.35
C LYS A 168 7.88 13.17 -25.10
N VAL A 169 6.99 13.64 -24.22
CA VAL A 169 5.63 13.06 -24.08
C VAL A 169 4.86 13.18 -25.39
N ARG A 170 4.94 14.34 -26.07
CA ARG A 170 4.30 14.54 -27.38
C ARG A 170 4.89 13.66 -28.49
N GLU A 171 6.22 13.52 -28.55
CA GLU A 171 6.86 12.54 -29.45
C GLU A 171 6.36 11.10 -29.17
N LEU A 172 6.22 10.71 -27.91
CA LEU A 172 5.75 9.38 -27.52
C LEU A 172 4.29 9.16 -27.93
N THR A 173 3.37 10.07 -27.60
CA THR A 173 1.94 9.94 -27.97
C THR A 173 1.75 9.89 -29.48
N ALA A 174 2.47 10.74 -30.23
CA ALA A 174 2.44 10.73 -31.70
C ALA A 174 2.98 9.40 -32.28
N SER A 175 4.02 8.82 -31.67
CA SER A 175 4.61 7.55 -32.12
C SER A 175 3.70 6.32 -31.99
N VAL A 176 2.65 6.40 -31.15
CA VAL A 176 1.67 5.31 -30.92
C VAL A 176 0.24 5.67 -31.34
N GLY A 177 0.02 6.84 -31.96
CA GLY A 177 -1.30 7.27 -32.43
C GLY A 177 -2.27 7.72 -31.32
N ALA A 178 -1.78 8.01 -30.12
CA ALA A 178 -2.57 8.60 -29.05
C ALA A 178 -2.81 10.10 -29.28
N ARG A 179 -3.76 10.70 -28.54
CA ARG A 179 -4.02 12.16 -28.61
C ARG A 179 -2.82 12.93 -28.06
N GLU A 180 -2.24 13.81 -28.87
CA GLU A 180 -1.07 14.60 -28.49
C GLU A 180 -1.37 15.65 -27.39
N PRO A 181 -0.45 15.89 -26.43
CA PRO A 181 -0.49 17.03 -25.53
C PRO A 181 -0.62 18.35 -26.28
N LEU A 182 -1.39 19.29 -25.72
CA LEU A 182 -1.62 20.62 -26.30
C LEU A 182 -0.30 21.30 -26.75
N PRO A 183 -0.28 21.97 -27.91
CA PRO A 183 0.96 22.49 -28.51
C PRO A 183 1.59 23.58 -27.65
N SER A 184 2.92 23.66 -27.62
CA SER A 184 3.63 24.71 -26.88
C SER A 184 3.23 26.11 -27.37
N ASN A 185 2.79 26.97 -26.45
CA ASN A 185 2.19 28.28 -26.73
C ASN A 185 2.98 29.47 -26.16
N ILE A 186 4.17 29.21 -25.60
CA ILE A 186 5.16 30.20 -25.20
C ILE A 186 6.58 29.66 -25.44
N LEU A 187 7.58 30.53 -25.55
CA LEU A 187 8.99 30.18 -25.52
C LEU A 187 9.60 30.75 -24.24
N ILE A 188 9.86 29.89 -23.24
CA ILE A 188 10.54 30.30 -22.00
C ILE A 188 12.03 29.98 -22.14
N PRO A 189 12.96 30.96 -22.06
CA PRO A 189 14.39 30.69 -22.02
C PRO A 189 14.78 29.84 -20.81
N LEU A 190 15.66 28.87 -21.02
CA LEU A 190 16.10 27.94 -19.98
C LEU A 190 16.95 28.67 -18.93
N SER A 191 16.51 28.67 -17.67
CA SER A 191 17.22 29.32 -16.57
C SER A 191 18.30 28.44 -15.95
N LYS A 192 18.13 27.10 -16.01
CA LYS A 192 19.01 26.10 -15.39
C LYS A 192 19.51 25.04 -16.41
N PRO A 193 20.42 25.41 -17.34
CA PRO A 193 20.92 24.51 -18.38
C PRO A 193 21.65 23.26 -17.84
N GLU A 194 22.14 23.30 -16.61
CA GLU A 194 22.73 22.18 -15.87
C GLU A 194 21.71 21.10 -15.47
N THR A 195 20.41 21.38 -15.52
CA THR A 195 19.34 20.40 -15.24
C THR A 195 19.43 19.21 -16.19
N ALA A 196 19.19 18.01 -15.66
CA ALA A 196 19.12 16.76 -16.44
C ALA A 196 18.19 16.90 -17.66
N GLU A 197 18.62 16.38 -18.81
CA GLU A 197 18.09 16.75 -20.13
C GLU A 197 16.55 16.67 -20.23
N LEU A 198 15.93 15.60 -19.73
CA LEU A 198 14.47 15.42 -19.79
C LEU A 198 13.68 16.48 -19.01
N TRP A 199 14.26 17.07 -17.96
CA TRP A 199 13.54 17.90 -16.98
C TRP A 199 13.84 19.39 -17.09
N ARG A 200 14.74 19.75 -18.01
CA ARG A 200 15.13 21.11 -18.33
C ARG A 200 13.93 21.89 -18.88
N GLY A 201 13.66 23.09 -18.36
CA GLY A 201 12.51 23.90 -18.73
C GLY A 201 11.16 23.51 -18.12
N HIS A 202 11.08 22.46 -17.28
CA HIS A 202 9.80 21.91 -16.83
C HIS A 202 9.29 22.43 -15.46
N ALA A 203 10.18 22.90 -14.58
CA ALA A 203 9.84 23.17 -13.17
C ALA A 203 8.89 24.39 -12.99
N MET A 204 7.85 24.25 -12.14
CA MET A 204 6.85 25.29 -11.88
C MET A 204 7.49 26.60 -11.37
N SER A 205 8.00 26.63 -10.12
CA SER A 205 8.72 27.81 -9.63
C SER A 205 10.08 28.01 -10.29
N GLY A 206 10.73 26.93 -10.70
CA GLY A 206 12.12 26.97 -11.17
C GLY A 206 12.32 27.52 -12.58
N GLU A 207 11.34 27.35 -13.48
CA GLU A 207 11.45 27.74 -14.90
C GLU A 207 10.21 28.53 -15.34
N TYR A 208 8.99 28.06 -15.05
CA TYR A 208 7.76 28.70 -15.52
C TYR A 208 7.47 30.04 -14.83
N LEU A 209 7.48 30.11 -13.50
CA LEU A 209 7.30 31.38 -12.76
C LEU A 209 8.49 32.33 -12.90
N VAL A 210 9.72 31.82 -13.06
CA VAL A 210 10.91 32.67 -13.31
C VAL A 210 10.87 33.28 -14.72
N GLY A 211 10.50 32.49 -15.72
CA GLY A 211 10.61 32.86 -17.13
C GLY A 211 9.34 33.44 -17.78
N ALA A 212 8.16 33.22 -17.20
CA ALA A 212 6.89 33.77 -17.66
C ALA A 212 5.97 34.39 -16.56
N PRO A 213 6.51 35.04 -15.50
CA PRO A 213 5.71 35.46 -14.34
C PRO A 213 4.53 36.37 -14.71
N GLN A 214 4.80 37.39 -15.53
CA GLN A 214 3.79 38.35 -15.99
C GLN A 214 2.66 37.68 -16.78
N ARG A 215 2.96 36.61 -17.53
CA ARG A 215 1.97 35.88 -18.33
C ARG A 215 1.12 34.99 -17.44
N ILE A 216 1.73 34.27 -16.50
CA ILE A 216 1.03 33.41 -15.53
C ILE A 216 0.08 34.25 -14.68
N VAL A 217 0.57 35.33 -14.07
CA VAL A 217 -0.26 36.21 -13.23
C VAL A 217 -1.36 36.92 -14.03
N SER A 218 -1.06 37.38 -15.25
CA SER A 218 -2.09 37.97 -16.13
C SER A 218 -3.15 36.96 -16.55
N ASP A 219 -2.77 35.72 -16.83
CA ASP A 219 -3.73 34.66 -17.18
C ASP A 219 -4.64 34.29 -15.99
N ILE A 220 -4.06 34.14 -14.80
CA ILE A 220 -4.77 33.86 -13.54
C ILE A 220 -5.74 35.01 -13.19
N SER A 221 -5.28 36.27 -13.20
CA SER A 221 -6.17 37.42 -12.96
C SER A 221 -7.32 37.44 -13.96
N SER A 222 -7.03 37.31 -15.27
CA SER A 222 -8.07 37.29 -16.31
C SER A 222 -9.09 36.16 -16.13
N ALA A 223 -8.69 35.03 -15.56
CA ALA A 223 -9.57 33.90 -15.30
C ALA A 223 -10.49 34.21 -14.10
N LEU A 224 -9.94 34.70 -12.99
CA LEU A 224 -10.71 35.11 -11.80
C LEU A 224 -11.68 36.27 -12.10
N ASP A 225 -11.23 37.26 -12.88
CA ASP A 225 -12.03 38.39 -13.36
C ASP A 225 -13.23 37.95 -14.22
N ALA A 226 -13.16 36.77 -14.86
CA ALA A 226 -14.22 36.22 -15.71
C ALA A 226 -15.27 35.37 -14.94
N LEU A 227 -14.95 34.92 -13.72
CA LEU A 227 -15.87 34.11 -12.90
C LEU A 227 -17.01 34.94 -12.31
N SER A 228 -18.18 34.33 -12.17
CA SER A 228 -19.35 34.90 -11.49
C SER A 228 -19.85 34.01 -10.35
N SER A 229 -20.20 34.61 -9.22
CA SER A 229 -21.02 33.99 -8.17
C SER A 229 -22.50 33.95 -8.57
N GLU A 230 -23.25 32.98 -8.04
CA GLU A 230 -24.70 32.83 -8.28
C GLU A 230 -25.48 32.68 -6.96
N GLU A 231 -26.78 33.04 -6.98
CA GLU A 231 -27.72 32.87 -5.85
C GLU A 231 -28.24 31.42 -5.76
N VAL A 232 -27.33 30.45 -5.83
CA VAL A 232 -27.61 29.03 -5.54
C VAL A 232 -27.75 28.88 -4.01
N PRO A 233 -28.68 28.02 -3.51
CA PRO A 233 -28.71 27.66 -2.09
C PRO A 233 -27.36 27.08 -1.66
N VAL A 234 -26.65 27.80 -0.79
CA VAL A 234 -25.37 27.35 -0.21
C VAL A 234 -25.63 26.11 0.65
N SER A 235 -24.83 25.06 0.44
CA SER A 235 -24.87 23.87 1.30
C SER A 235 -24.45 24.23 2.73
N GLU A 236 -25.07 23.60 3.73
CA GLU A 236 -24.63 23.74 5.12
C GLU A 236 -23.23 23.11 5.35
N ASP A 237 -22.79 22.23 4.46
CA ASP A 237 -21.50 21.52 4.53
C ASP A 237 -20.31 22.28 3.90
N GLY A 238 -20.52 23.20 2.96
CA GLY A 238 -19.43 23.90 2.25
C GLY A 238 -19.78 24.51 0.89
N CYS A 239 -18.77 24.80 0.05
CA CYS A 239 -18.94 25.33 -1.31
C CYS A 239 -19.28 24.29 -2.38
N PHE A 240 -19.10 22.99 -2.10
CA PHE A 240 -19.47 21.87 -2.96
C PHE A 240 -19.79 20.66 -2.08
N THR A 241 -20.49 19.65 -2.60
CA THR A 241 -20.86 18.47 -1.80
C THR A 241 -19.62 17.64 -1.45
N PRO A 242 -19.38 17.29 -0.17
CA PRO A 242 -18.29 16.40 0.19
C PRO A 242 -18.50 14.99 -0.37
N LEU A 243 -17.40 14.30 -0.66
CA LEU A 243 -17.42 12.86 -0.87
C LEU A 243 -17.92 12.14 0.38
N ASP A 244 -18.75 11.10 0.19
CA ASP A 244 -19.09 10.16 1.27
C ASP A 244 -17.81 9.58 1.88
N LYS A 245 -17.61 9.84 3.17
CA LYS A 245 -16.43 9.46 3.96
C LYS A 245 -16.43 7.98 4.35
N THR A 246 -16.68 7.14 3.36
CA THR A 246 -16.52 5.68 3.38
C THR A 246 -15.22 5.29 4.08
N LEU A 247 -15.28 4.23 4.86
CA LEU A 247 -14.12 3.67 5.53
C LEU A 247 -13.07 3.23 4.52
N GLY A 248 -13.46 2.69 3.36
CA GLY A 248 -12.51 2.40 2.29
C GLY A 248 -11.67 3.59 1.87
N TYR A 249 -12.26 4.80 1.82
CA TYR A 249 -11.48 6.02 1.62
C TYR A 249 -10.64 6.39 2.86
N LYS A 250 -11.22 6.44 4.07
CA LYS A 250 -10.47 6.82 5.29
C LYS A 250 -9.21 5.97 5.45
N ALA A 251 -9.38 4.66 5.30
CA ALA A 251 -8.34 3.67 5.51
C ALA A 251 -7.27 3.74 4.42
N ALA A 252 -7.66 3.80 3.14
CA ALA A 252 -6.73 4.03 2.05
C ALA A 252 -5.94 5.34 2.22
N HIS A 253 -6.60 6.44 2.60
CA HIS A 253 -5.97 7.76 2.75
C HIS A 253 -4.79 7.75 3.74
N LEU A 254 -4.90 6.95 4.79
CA LEU A 254 -3.87 6.79 5.82
C LEU A 254 -2.84 5.69 5.44
N ALA A 255 -3.26 4.57 4.83
CA ALA A 255 -2.32 3.55 4.32
C ALA A 255 -1.40 4.11 3.21
N TYR A 256 -1.94 4.90 2.28
CA TYR A 256 -1.17 5.58 1.24
C TYR A 256 -0.34 6.77 1.74
N ALA A 257 -0.53 7.21 2.99
CA ALA A 257 0.34 8.20 3.64
C ALA A 257 1.60 7.57 4.27
N VAL A 258 1.57 6.27 4.57
CA VAL A 258 2.68 5.51 5.19
C VAL A 258 3.42 4.61 4.19
N GLY A 259 2.89 4.44 2.97
CA GLY A 259 3.45 3.60 1.91
C GLY A 259 4.69 4.17 1.17
N ASP A 260 5.80 4.40 1.87
CA ASP A 260 7.12 4.76 1.32
C ASP A 260 8.26 4.10 2.14
N PRO A 261 9.38 3.67 1.55
CA PRO A 261 9.42 2.69 0.46
C PRO A 261 10.27 1.46 0.83
N THR A 262 10.01 0.80 1.97
CA THR A 262 10.77 -0.40 2.42
C THR A 262 9.99 -1.72 2.32
N ALA A 263 8.65 -1.69 2.33
CA ALA A 263 7.82 -2.90 2.37
C ALA A 263 7.27 -3.35 1.00
N THR A 264 7.91 -4.35 0.38
CA THR A 264 7.30 -5.57 -0.23
C THR A 264 8.25 -6.21 -1.24
N ALA A 265 8.63 -7.46 -1.01
CA ALA A 265 9.50 -8.22 -1.90
C ALA A 265 8.71 -9.22 -2.77
N ILE A 266 8.31 -8.81 -3.98
CA ILE A 266 7.98 -9.75 -5.07
C ILE A 266 8.83 -9.40 -6.30
N ARG A 267 9.95 -10.08 -6.48
CA ARG A 267 10.78 -9.95 -7.69
C ARG A 267 11.31 -11.31 -8.16
N SER A 268 10.49 -12.01 -8.96
CA SER A 268 10.88 -13.21 -9.69
C SER A 268 11.80 -12.88 -10.88
N GLY A 269 13.06 -12.55 -10.58
CA GLY A 269 14.14 -12.43 -11.57
C GLY A 269 14.65 -11.01 -11.84
N ALA A 270 15.90 -10.94 -12.32
CA ALA A 270 16.69 -9.77 -12.72
C ALA A 270 17.30 -8.89 -11.59
N THR A 271 18.59 -9.18 -11.32
CA THR A 271 19.73 -8.30 -10.98
C THR A 271 19.51 -6.94 -10.30
N ALA A 272 20.28 -6.71 -9.23
CA ALA A 272 20.25 -5.54 -8.35
C ALA A 272 20.82 -4.23 -8.94
N VAL A 273 20.25 -3.11 -8.49
CA VAL A 273 20.92 -1.83 -8.17
C VAL A 273 20.15 -1.23 -6.98
N ASN A 274 20.84 -0.75 -5.93
CA ASN A 274 20.24 -0.01 -4.81
C ASN A 274 20.65 1.47 -4.87
N ASN A 275 19.82 2.36 -4.32
CA ASN A 275 20.07 3.80 -4.16
C ASN A 275 19.16 4.40 -3.06
N SER A 276 19.74 5.23 -2.19
CA SER A 276 19.15 5.98 -1.06
C SER A 276 18.01 6.93 -1.45
N ALA A 277 17.19 7.41 -0.51
CA ALA A 277 15.97 8.20 -0.80
C ALA A 277 16.13 9.41 -1.75
N THR A 278 17.23 10.17 -1.68
CA THR A 278 17.50 11.27 -2.63
C THR A 278 18.01 10.80 -4.00
N SER A 279 18.72 9.65 -4.04
CA SER A 279 19.19 9.02 -5.27
C SER A 279 18.17 8.03 -5.85
N LEU A 280 17.10 7.66 -5.13
CA LEU A 280 15.97 6.87 -5.59
C LEU A 280 15.06 7.71 -6.50
N ALA A 281 14.70 8.92 -6.06
CA ALA A 281 14.08 9.92 -6.92
C ALA A 281 14.95 10.17 -8.17
N GLY A 282 16.28 10.27 -8.01
CA GLY A 282 17.23 10.35 -9.13
C GLY A 282 17.23 9.11 -10.05
N ALA A 283 17.20 7.90 -9.48
CA ALA A 283 17.25 6.64 -10.21
C ALA A 283 15.96 6.35 -10.97
N ILE A 284 14.79 6.60 -10.37
CA ILE A 284 13.48 6.46 -11.02
C ILE A 284 13.31 7.52 -12.10
N LYS A 285 13.77 8.76 -11.86
CA LYS A 285 13.88 9.83 -12.86
C LYS A 285 14.80 9.44 -14.03
N ASN A 286 15.86 8.67 -13.79
CA ASN A 286 16.71 8.08 -14.81
C ASN A 286 16.07 6.87 -15.53
N THR A 287 15.30 6.03 -14.82
CA THR A 287 14.55 4.90 -15.40
C THR A 287 13.43 5.39 -16.33
N PHE A 288 12.66 6.39 -15.90
CA PHE A 288 11.69 7.08 -16.75
C PHE A 288 12.36 7.73 -17.97
N SER A 289 13.55 8.31 -17.78
CA SER A 289 14.36 8.82 -18.90
C SER A 289 14.88 7.73 -19.83
N SER A 290 15.10 6.49 -19.36
CA SER A 290 15.54 5.36 -20.19
C SER A 290 14.40 4.71 -20.98
N ILE A 291 13.18 4.71 -20.41
CA ILE A 291 11.94 4.26 -21.07
C ILE A 291 11.58 5.23 -22.21
N ILE A 292 11.53 6.54 -21.93
CA ILE A 292 11.20 7.57 -22.93
C ILE A 292 12.34 7.80 -23.93
N GLY A 293 13.60 7.55 -23.53
CA GLY A 293 14.78 7.74 -24.39
C GLY A 293 14.98 6.66 -25.47
N ASN A 294 14.56 5.41 -25.25
CA ASN A 294 14.86 4.29 -26.15
C ASN A 294 13.75 4.03 -27.20
N ARG A 295 13.88 4.69 -28.36
CA ARG A 295 13.01 4.47 -29.54
C ARG A 295 12.91 3.01 -30.02
N SER A 296 13.79 2.11 -29.58
CA SER A 296 13.77 0.68 -29.92
C SER A 296 12.83 -0.18 -29.07
N GLN A 297 12.32 0.29 -27.94
CA GLN A 297 11.43 -0.50 -27.06
C GLN A 297 9.97 0.01 -26.96
N ALA A 298 9.63 1.17 -27.52
CA ALA A 298 8.26 1.70 -27.50
C ALA A 298 7.21 0.70 -28.03
N GLY A 299 7.54 -0.05 -29.09
CA GLY A 299 6.66 -1.10 -29.63
C GLY A 299 6.48 -2.33 -28.74
N ALA A 300 7.39 -2.59 -27.78
CA ALA A 300 7.25 -3.67 -26.81
C ALA A 300 6.35 -3.23 -25.62
N VAL A 301 6.49 -1.98 -25.17
CA VAL A 301 5.61 -1.41 -24.13
C VAL A 301 4.15 -1.40 -24.59
N ALA A 302 3.91 -1.05 -25.86
CA ALA A 302 2.58 -1.08 -26.46
C ALA A 302 1.90 -2.46 -26.41
N LEU A 303 2.66 -3.56 -26.55
CA LEU A 303 2.13 -4.94 -26.45
C LEU A 303 2.03 -5.46 -25.00
N ALA A 304 2.82 -4.91 -24.06
CA ALA A 304 2.76 -5.30 -22.66
C ALA A 304 1.53 -4.70 -21.94
N VAL A 305 1.14 -3.47 -22.30
CA VAL A 305 0.05 -2.73 -21.63
C VAL A 305 -1.35 -3.21 -22.04
N THR A 306 -1.51 -3.88 -23.19
CA THR A 306 -2.81 -4.42 -23.65
C THR A 306 -3.29 -5.66 -22.89
N ASN A 307 -2.39 -6.36 -22.19
CA ASN A 307 -2.69 -7.67 -21.59
C ASN A 307 -2.83 -7.64 -20.05
N ILE A 308 -2.93 -6.46 -19.44
CA ILE A 308 -3.28 -6.30 -18.03
C ILE A 308 -4.80 -6.11 -17.93
N PRO A 309 -5.56 -7.03 -17.31
CA PRO A 309 -7.00 -6.88 -17.13
C PRO A 309 -7.33 -5.64 -16.30
N ALA A 310 -8.34 -4.88 -16.71
CA ALA A 310 -9.00 -3.92 -15.84
C ALA A 310 -10.10 -4.63 -15.04
N PRO A 311 -10.42 -4.19 -13.80
CA PRO A 311 -11.63 -4.64 -13.12
C PRO A 311 -12.86 -4.17 -13.92
N GLN A 312 -13.61 -5.10 -14.51
CA GLN A 312 -14.81 -4.78 -15.27
C GLN A 312 -16.02 -4.65 -14.33
N ALA A 313 -16.36 -3.42 -13.97
CA ALA A 313 -17.66 -3.05 -13.41
C ALA A 313 -17.98 -1.59 -13.79
N LEU A 314 -19.28 -1.26 -13.86
CA LEU A 314 -19.81 0.09 -14.07
C LEU A 314 -19.48 0.78 -15.42
N LEU A 315 -19.75 0.09 -16.53
CA LEU A 315 -20.47 0.66 -17.68
C LEU A 315 -21.26 -0.45 -18.39
N GLU A 316 -22.52 -0.63 -18.02
CA GLU A 316 -23.50 -1.27 -18.91
C GLU A 316 -24.02 -0.22 -19.90
N GLU A 317 -24.19 -0.59 -21.17
CA GLU A 317 -24.74 0.31 -22.18
C GLU A 317 -26.25 0.47 -22.00
N GLU A 318 -26.70 1.53 -21.32
CA GLU A 318 -28.11 1.88 -21.30
C GLU A 318 -28.55 2.34 -22.71
N ASN A 319 -29.32 1.48 -23.38
CA ASN A 319 -29.61 1.54 -24.81
C ASN A 319 -30.66 2.63 -25.15
N ILE A 320 -30.21 3.89 -25.23
CA ILE A 320 -31.05 5.03 -25.62
C ILE A 320 -31.13 5.14 -27.16
N PRO A 321 -32.32 5.15 -27.79
CA PRO A 321 -32.43 5.10 -29.27
C PRO A 321 -31.93 6.35 -29.98
N SER A 322 -31.04 6.18 -30.96
CA SER A 322 -30.50 7.26 -31.78
C SER A 322 -31.46 7.70 -32.90
N THR A 323 -32.17 8.82 -32.69
CA THR A 323 -32.83 9.56 -33.78
C THR A 323 -31.88 10.64 -34.34
N PRO A 324 -31.49 10.59 -35.63
CA PRO A 324 -30.60 11.62 -36.20
C PRO A 324 -31.34 12.96 -36.37
N VAL A 325 -30.79 14.02 -35.78
CA VAL A 325 -31.21 15.40 -36.08
C VAL A 325 -30.23 16.00 -37.09
N GLU A 326 -30.67 16.07 -38.35
CA GLU A 326 -29.94 16.72 -39.44
C GLU A 326 -29.98 18.25 -39.28
N ILE A 327 -28.82 18.90 -39.23
CA ILE A 327 -28.70 20.36 -39.38
C ILE A 327 -27.75 20.65 -40.54
N GLN A 328 -28.17 21.58 -41.40
CA GLN A 328 -27.70 21.68 -42.78
C GLN A 328 -26.51 22.65 -42.94
N ASN A 329 -25.63 22.36 -43.90
CA ASN A 329 -24.63 23.31 -44.37
C ASN A 329 -25.29 24.42 -45.20
N GLU A 330 -25.11 25.67 -44.81
CA GLU A 330 -25.41 26.85 -45.64
C GLU A 330 -24.24 27.86 -45.62
N ALA A 331 -24.22 28.76 -46.60
CA ALA A 331 -22.97 29.27 -47.17
C ALA A 331 -22.31 30.50 -46.49
N SER A 332 -21.02 30.65 -46.76
CA SER A 332 -20.17 31.79 -46.37
C SER A 332 -20.57 33.13 -47.00
N PRO A 333 -20.52 34.24 -46.24
CA PRO A 333 -20.39 35.59 -46.78
C PRO A 333 -18.93 36.05 -46.85
N ARG A 334 -18.62 36.78 -47.92
CA ARG A 334 -17.30 37.33 -48.31
C ARG A 334 -17.08 38.73 -47.73
N VAL A 335 -15.86 39.05 -47.30
CA VAL A 335 -15.39 40.42 -47.01
C VAL A 335 -14.15 40.72 -47.85
N GLU A 336 -13.93 41.99 -48.21
CA GLU A 336 -13.11 42.40 -49.37
C GLU A 336 -11.70 42.90 -49.02
N THR A 337 -10.77 42.76 -49.97
CA THR A 337 -9.43 43.37 -49.94
C THR A 337 -9.35 44.60 -50.87
N PRO A 338 -8.74 45.70 -50.40
CA PRO A 338 -8.06 46.67 -51.25
C PRO A 338 -6.53 46.51 -51.21
N PHE A 339 -5.84 46.82 -52.33
CA PHE A 339 -4.38 46.72 -52.48
C PHE A 339 -3.69 48.15 -52.51
N PRO A 340 -2.59 48.46 -53.26
CA PRO A 340 -1.28 48.71 -52.61
C PRO A 340 -0.47 49.94 -53.12
N ILE A 341 0.59 50.39 -52.42
CA ILE A 341 1.71 51.13 -53.06
C ILE A 341 3.08 50.89 -52.37
N THR A 342 4.14 50.77 -53.18
CA THR A 342 5.61 50.78 -52.91
C THR A 342 6.16 52.24 -52.75
N PRO A 343 7.48 52.55 -52.49
CA PRO A 343 8.72 51.77 -52.76
C PRO A 343 9.89 51.88 -51.72
N THR A 344 11.06 51.36 -52.12
CA THR A 344 12.43 51.47 -51.50
C THR A 344 13.36 52.36 -52.38
N PRO A 345 14.69 52.56 -52.15
CA PRO A 345 15.62 52.26 -51.03
C PRO A 345 16.27 53.59 -50.47
N PRO A 346 17.57 53.76 -50.03
CA PRO A 346 18.86 53.24 -50.57
C PRO A 346 19.97 52.74 -49.58
N GLU A 347 20.87 51.92 -50.15
CA GLU A 347 22.33 51.74 -49.89
C GLU A 347 22.94 51.16 -48.58
N SER A 348 24.21 50.76 -48.73
CA SER A 348 25.09 49.96 -47.83
C SER A 348 26.49 50.65 -47.74
N PRO A 349 27.51 50.15 -47.00
CA PRO A 349 28.44 49.19 -47.64
C PRO A 349 29.21 48.17 -46.73
N GLN A 350 29.53 47.01 -47.34
CA GLN A 350 30.83 46.29 -47.30
C GLN A 350 31.31 45.39 -46.11
N GLU A 351 31.23 44.07 -46.36
CA GLU A 351 32.34 43.08 -46.51
C GLU A 351 33.80 43.61 -46.64
N ALA A 352 34.90 42.90 -46.35
CA ALA A 352 35.27 41.48 -46.09
C ALA A 352 36.73 41.49 -45.47
N PRO A 353 37.64 40.45 -45.46
CA PRO A 353 37.62 39.06 -45.98
C PRO A 353 38.16 37.98 -45.00
N ALA A 354 38.61 36.83 -45.54
CA ALA A 354 38.82 35.54 -44.84
C ALA A 354 40.30 35.02 -44.87
N GLU A 355 40.47 33.68 -44.94
CA GLU A 355 41.72 32.89 -45.13
C GLU A 355 42.54 32.54 -43.84
N GLN A 356 43.22 31.39 -43.70
CA GLN A 356 43.31 30.13 -44.49
C GLN A 356 43.85 28.94 -43.62
N THR A 357 43.63 27.69 -44.10
CA THR A 357 44.38 26.39 -43.94
C THR A 357 45.40 26.15 -42.79
N THR A 358 45.58 24.93 -42.23
CA THR A 358 46.09 23.69 -42.89
C THR A 358 45.82 22.37 -42.11
N GLN A 359 46.03 21.22 -42.77
CA GLN A 359 46.12 19.83 -42.23
C GLN A 359 47.61 19.35 -42.23
N PRO A 360 48.03 18.04 -42.17
CA PRO A 360 47.38 16.75 -41.80
C PRO A 360 48.28 15.80 -40.91
N LEU A 361 48.01 14.47 -40.90
CA LEU A 361 48.88 13.29 -40.57
C LEU A 361 49.02 12.89 -39.06
N ALA A 362 48.67 11.70 -38.53
CA ALA A 362 48.67 10.28 -38.96
C ALA A 362 50.08 9.69 -39.27
N PRO A 363 50.39 8.37 -39.11
CA PRO A 363 49.70 7.25 -38.42
C PRO A 363 50.65 6.23 -37.67
N LEU A 364 50.16 5.00 -37.37
CA LEU A 364 50.90 3.74 -37.06
C LEU A 364 51.60 3.66 -35.67
N GLU A 365 51.96 2.49 -35.10
CA GLU A 365 51.98 1.08 -35.57
C GLU A 365 51.79 0.04 -34.43
N SER A 366 51.58 -1.25 -34.75
CA SER A 366 51.59 -2.39 -33.80
C SER A 366 52.84 -3.29 -33.99
N PRO A 367 53.25 -4.07 -32.99
CA PRO A 367 53.11 -5.54 -33.05
C PRO A 367 52.66 -6.17 -31.70
N ALA A 368 52.14 -7.41 -31.56
CA ALA A 368 52.68 -8.75 -31.90
C ALA A 368 54.02 -9.06 -31.16
N THR A 369 54.34 -10.27 -30.63
CA THR A 369 53.83 -11.67 -30.71
C THR A 369 54.42 -12.42 -29.48
N ALA A 370 53.73 -13.28 -28.69
CA ALA A 370 53.21 -14.66 -28.89
C ALA A 370 54.13 -15.83 -28.40
N THR A 371 53.50 -16.98 -28.05
CA THR A 371 54.07 -18.33 -27.68
C THR A 371 54.91 -18.42 -26.38
N THR A 372 54.95 -19.52 -25.60
CA THR A 372 54.49 -20.94 -25.71
C THR A 372 54.14 -21.47 -24.27
N SER A 373 53.75 -22.71 -23.92
CA SER A 373 53.59 -24.05 -24.56
C SER A 373 52.71 -25.00 -23.72
N GLN A 374 52.31 -26.14 -24.31
CA GLN A 374 51.62 -27.33 -23.73
C GLN A 374 52.62 -28.35 -23.09
N PRO A 375 52.26 -29.53 -22.49
CA PRO A 375 51.19 -30.49 -22.87
C PRO A 375 50.42 -31.24 -21.74
N SER A 376 49.57 -32.20 -22.13
CA SER A 376 48.83 -33.21 -21.31
C SER A 376 49.44 -34.62 -21.47
N PRO A 377 49.16 -35.66 -20.63
CA PRO A 377 48.10 -36.64 -21.00
C PRO A 377 47.39 -37.46 -19.87
N GLU A 378 46.07 -37.64 -20.04
CA GLU A 378 45.27 -38.91 -20.07
C GLU A 378 45.32 -40.10 -19.04
N THR A 379 44.11 -40.66 -18.80
CA THR A 379 43.69 -42.06 -18.46
C THR A 379 43.77 -42.67 -17.04
N ALA A 380 42.63 -43.14 -16.51
CA ALA A 380 42.23 -44.58 -16.42
C ALA A 380 41.05 -44.85 -15.44
N SER A 381 40.27 -45.92 -15.65
CA SER A 381 39.01 -46.25 -14.91
C SER A 381 39.03 -47.64 -14.26
N ILE A 382 38.20 -47.89 -13.23
CA ILE A 382 37.84 -49.25 -12.75
C ILE A 382 36.33 -49.34 -12.45
N ILE A 383 35.72 -50.49 -12.81
CA ILE A 383 34.34 -50.92 -12.51
C ILE A 383 34.42 -52.37 -12.02
N VAL A 384 33.68 -52.75 -10.96
CA VAL A 384 33.19 -54.12 -10.70
C VAL A 384 31.82 -54.06 -10.01
N ILE A 385 30.97 -55.06 -10.27
CA ILE A 385 29.58 -55.23 -9.78
C ILE A 385 29.47 -56.61 -9.09
N LEU A 386 28.57 -56.80 -8.10
CA LEU A 386 27.66 -57.97 -7.98
C LEU A 386 26.78 -57.97 -6.70
N GLN A 387 25.79 -58.87 -6.67
CA GLN A 387 24.62 -58.88 -5.76
C GLN A 387 24.69 -59.98 -4.66
N THR A 388 23.56 -60.14 -3.94
CA THR A 388 23.11 -61.23 -3.01
C THR A 388 23.47 -61.07 -1.52
N GLY A 389 22.61 -61.45 -0.55
CA GLY A 389 21.18 -61.82 -0.63
C GLY A 389 20.62 -62.59 0.59
N SER A 390 19.30 -62.42 0.86
CA SER A 390 18.39 -63.29 1.63
C SER A 390 18.52 -63.52 3.17
N ARG A 391 17.46 -63.11 3.90
CA ARG A 391 16.60 -63.92 4.83
C ARG A 391 17.13 -64.50 6.17
N THR A 392 16.62 -63.92 7.27
CA THR A 392 16.12 -64.55 8.56
C THR A 392 15.31 -63.45 9.29
N GLN A 393 14.15 -63.59 9.93
CA GLN A 393 13.30 -64.69 10.43
C GLN A 393 13.56 -65.21 11.87
N SER A 394 12.85 -64.60 12.84
CA SER A 394 12.14 -65.17 14.02
C SER A 394 12.84 -65.69 15.32
N VAL A 395 12.47 -65.06 16.48
CA VAL A 395 11.87 -65.69 17.71
C VAL A 395 12.80 -66.50 18.69
N PRO A 396 12.64 -66.44 20.05
CA PRO A 396 12.15 -65.40 20.99
C PRO A 396 12.94 -65.29 22.36
N ALA A 397 12.46 -64.50 23.35
CA ALA A 397 12.11 -64.92 24.75
C ALA A 397 12.47 -63.93 25.92
N ASN A 398 11.45 -63.59 26.73
CA ASN A 398 11.41 -63.32 28.20
C ASN A 398 12.41 -62.35 28.91
N ALA A 399 12.02 -61.58 29.95
CA ALA A 399 10.71 -61.35 30.60
C ALA A 399 10.72 -60.14 31.56
N SER A 400 9.50 -59.66 31.93
CA SER A 400 9.16 -58.80 33.09
C SER A 400 9.59 -57.31 33.04
N GLY A 401 8.75 -56.33 33.40
CA GLY A 401 7.31 -56.39 33.73
C GLY A 401 6.80 -55.14 34.48
N ASN A 402 5.50 -54.82 34.30
CA ASN A 402 4.74 -53.67 34.85
C ASN A 402 5.17 -52.27 34.31
N GLY A 403 4.26 -51.30 34.12
CA GLY A 403 2.80 -51.31 34.30
C GLY A 403 2.15 -50.05 33.69
N ASP A 404 0.83 -50.08 33.51
CA ASP A 404 0.08 -49.22 32.59
C ASP A 404 -0.16 -47.78 33.06
N ALA A 405 -0.06 -46.82 32.13
CA ALA A 405 -1.11 -45.82 31.81
C ALA A 405 -0.59 -44.84 30.74
N GLU A 406 -1.03 -44.99 29.48
CA GLU A 406 -0.79 -44.02 28.40
C GLU A 406 -2.10 -43.79 27.62
N GLU A 407 -2.31 -42.54 27.21
CA GLU A 407 -3.53 -42.04 26.57
C GLU A 407 -3.48 -42.30 25.05
N PRO A 408 -4.61 -42.57 24.34
CA PRO A 408 -4.53 -43.09 22.98
C PRO A 408 -3.99 -42.08 21.96
N PRO A 409 -3.15 -42.51 21.00
CA PRO A 409 -2.73 -41.68 19.88
C PRO A 409 -3.91 -41.32 18.96
N PRO A 410 -3.81 -40.24 18.16
CA PRO A 410 -4.91 -39.74 17.35
C PRO A 410 -5.38 -40.73 16.28
N LEU A 411 -6.67 -40.66 15.95
CA LEU A 411 -7.27 -41.42 14.86
C LEU A 411 -6.77 -40.91 13.50
N GLU A 412 -6.22 -41.80 12.69
CA GLU A 412 -6.07 -41.57 11.25
C GLU A 412 -7.47 -41.56 10.60
N PRO A 413 -7.70 -40.76 9.54
CA PRO A 413 -9.00 -40.69 8.88
C PRO A 413 -9.37 -42.02 8.21
N GLU A 414 -10.65 -42.42 8.33
CA GLU A 414 -11.16 -43.60 7.64
C GLU A 414 -11.08 -43.41 6.11
N PRO A 415 -10.65 -44.43 5.34
CA PRO A 415 -10.62 -44.34 3.89
C PRO A 415 -12.05 -44.28 3.32
N GLU A 416 -12.23 -43.50 2.26
CA GLU A 416 -13.48 -43.48 1.49
C GLU A 416 -13.81 -44.91 1.01
N PRO A 417 -15.08 -45.33 1.05
CA PRO A 417 -15.46 -46.68 0.64
C PRO A 417 -15.21 -46.89 -0.86
N GLU A 418 -14.49 -47.96 -1.21
CA GLU A 418 -14.42 -48.43 -2.60
C GLU A 418 -15.83 -48.68 -3.13
N PRO A 419 -16.17 -48.28 -4.37
CA PRO A 419 -17.50 -48.50 -4.92
C PRO A 419 -17.81 -50.00 -5.03
N GLU A 420 -18.97 -50.40 -4.51
CA GLU A 420 -19.42 -51.80 -4.59
C GLU A 420 -19.51 -52.26 -6.06
N PRO A 421 -19.19 -53.54 -6.35
CA PRO A 421 -19.16 -54.04 -7.72
C PRO A 421 -20.56 -54.02 -8.36
N GLU A 422 -20.61 -53.70 -9.66
CA GLU A 422 -21.83 -53.87 -10.46
C GLU A 422 -22.34 -55.33 -10.34
N PRO A 423 -23.63 -55.55 -10.05
CA PRO A 423 -24.16 -56.90 -9.91
C PRO A 423 -24.13 -57.63 -11.27
N GLU A 424 -23.69 -58.89 -11.25
CA GLU A 424 -23.81 -59.77 -12.42
C GLU A 424 -25.30 -59.92 -12.80
N PRO A 425 -25.63 -60.08 -14.10
CA PRO A 425 -27.02 -60.19 -14.55
C PRO A 425 -27.67 -61.46 -13.98
N GLU A 426 -28.67 -61.28 -13.11
CA GLU A 426 -29.49 -62.38 -12.62
C GLU A 426 -30.27 -63.05 -13.76
N GLN A 427 -30.59 -64.33 -13.57
CA GLN A 427 -31.08 -65.21 -14.62
C GLN A 427 -32.57 -64.99 -14.90
N GLU A 428 -32.97 -65.11 -16.18
CA GLU A 428 -34.39 -65.10 -16.58
C GLU A 428 -35.16 -66.21 -15.84
N PRO A 429 -36.26 -65.90 -15.12
CA PRO A 429 -37.13 -66.92 -14.55
C PRO A 429 -37.82 -67.76 -15.65
N GLU A 430 -37.97 -69.07 -15.42
CA GLU A 430 -38.84 -69.90 -16.27
C GLU A 430 -40.30 -69.40 -16.20
N PRO A 431 -41.07 -69.45 -17.30
CA PRO A 431 -42.43 -68.94 -17.32
C PRO A 431 -43.38 -69.78 -16.46
N GLU A 432 -44.04 -69.14 -15.48
CA GLU A 432 -45.19 -69.73 -14.79
C GLU A 432 -46.40 -69.89 -15.73
N PRO A 433 -47.38 -70.77 -15.40
CA PRO A 433 -48.46 -71.12 -16.31
C PRO A 433 -49.40 -69.95 -16.65
N GLU A 434 -49.92 -69.94 -17.88
CA GLU A 434 -50.97 -69.02 -18.31
C GLU A 434 -52.18 -69.10 -17.36
N PRO A 435 -52.63 -67.98 -16.75
CA PRO A 435 -53.90 -67.96 -16.03
C PRO A 435 -55.06 -68.13 -17.02
N GLU A 436 -56.15 -68.79 -16.57
CA GLU A 436 -57.36 -68.90 -17.38
C GLU A 436 -57.90 -67.50 -17.73
N PRO A 437 -58.46 -67.29 -18.93
CA PRO A 437 -58.90 -65.97 -19.36
C PRO A 437 -60.05 -65.47 -18.48
N GLU A 438 -59.81 -64.36 -17.78
CA GLU A 438 -60.88 -63.56 -17.18
C GLU A 438 -61.87 -63.11 -18.28
N PRO A 439 -63.17 -62.99 -17.96
CA PRO A 439 -64.17 -62.61 -18.96
C PRO A 439 -63.85 -61.23 -19.54
N GLU A 440 -64.10 -61.08 -20.86
CA GLU A 440 -63.95 -59.79 -21.55
C GLU A 440 -64.63 -58.67 -20.76
N PRO A 441 -63.91 -57.60 -20.35
CA PRO A 441 -64.56 -56.48 -19.69
C PRO A 441 -65.55 -55.85 -20.67
N GLU A 442 -66.76 -55.55 -20.17
CA GLU A 442 -67.75 -54.78 -20.93
C GLU A 442 -67.08 -53.49 -21.45
N PRO A 443 -67.38 -53.04 -22.69
CA PRO A 443 -66.69 -51.92 -23.30
C PRO A 443 -66.82 -50.68 -22.42
N VAL A 444 -65.72 -50.35 -21.73
CA VAL A 444 -65.58 -49.13 -20.93
C VAL A 444 -65.93 -47.98 -21.86
N PRO A 445 -66.87 -47.08 -21.48
CA PRO A 445 -67.24 -45.97 -22.34
C PRO A 445 -65.98 -45.18 -22.70
N GLU A 446 -65.85 -44.81 -23.97
CA GLU A 446 -64.82 -43.86 -24.38
C GLU A 446 -65.02 -42.60 -23.53
N VAL A 447 -64.01 -42.28 -22.71
CA VAL A 447 -64.01 -41.12 -21.83
C VAL A 447 -62.90 -40.20 -22.28
N THR A 448 -63.24 -38.92 -22.46
CA THR A 448 -62.29 -37.89 -22.87
C THR A 448 -61.15 -37.84 -21.86
N GLN A 449 -59.94 -38.15 -22.31
CA GLN A 449 -58.77 -38.14 -21.45
C GLN A 449 -58.30 -36.69 -21.25
N LEU A 450 -57.83 -36.37 -20.05
CA LEU A 450 -57.24 -35.08 -19.70
C LEU A 450 -56.14 -35.30 -18.65
N ALA A 451 -54.93 -34.85 -18.94
CA ALA A 451 -53.79 -34.90 -18.03
C ALA A 451 -53.05 -33.56 -18.00
N VAL A 452 -52.79 -33.02 -16.81
CA VAL A 452 -51.94 -31.84 -16.61
C VAL A 452 -50.50 -32.31 -16.43
N THR A 453 -49.62 -32.00 -17.38
CA THR A 453 -48.21 -32.41 -17.33
C THR A 453 -47.33 -31.38 -16.63
N SER A 454 -47.70 -30.10 -16.66
CA SER A 454 -46.99 -29.01 -15.98
C SER A 454 -47.96 -27.89 -15.56
N PRO A 455 -47.76 -27.23 -14.41
CA PRO A 455 -46.75 -27.52 -13.38
C PRO A 455 -47.18 -28.67 -12.46
N GLN A 456 -46.29 -29.07 -11.54
CA GLN A 456 -46.67 -30.00 -10.47
C GLN A 456 -47.64 -29.36 -9.48
N ASN A 457 -48.35 -30.18 -8.70
CA ASN A 457 -49.34 -29.67 -7.75
C ASN A 457 -48.66 -29.02 -6.53
N ASN A 458 -49.15 -27.85 -6.13
CA ASN A 458 -48.53 -26.95 -5.16
C ASN A 458 -47.15 -26.40 -5.60
N ALA A 459 -46.89 -26.32 -6.91
CA ALA A 459 -45.72 -25.60 -7.42
C ALA A 459 -45.79 -24.10 -7.07
N ILE A 460 -44.65 -23.51 -6.74
CA ILE A 460 -44.49 -22.09 -6.35
C ILE A 460 -43.88 -21.32 -7.53
N PHE A 461 -44.35 -20.09 -7.76
CA PHE A 461 -43.92 -19.22 -8.86
C PHE A 461 -43.63 -17.79 -8.37
N SER A 462 -42.42 -17.31 -8.63
CA SER A 462 -41.98 -15.90 -8.54
C SER A 462 -42.47 -15.05 -9.72
N SER A 463 -43.66 -15.35 -10.25
CA SER A 463 -44.34 -14.59 -11.30
C SER A 463 -45.85 -14.83 -11.26
N ALA A 464 -46.62 -13.76 -11.48
CA ALA A 464 -48.07 -13.86 -11.68
C ALA A 464 -48.44 -14.62 -12.97
N THR A 465 -47.57 -14.60 -13.99
CA THR A 465 -47.77 -15.32 -15.25
C THR A 465 -47.43 -16.80 -15.09
N VAL A 466 -48.44 -17.65 -14.89
CA VAL A 466 -48.30 -19.10 -14.77
C VAL A 466 -48.75 -19.80 -16.05
N GLN A 467 -47.88 -20.63 -16.63
CA GLN A 467 -48.21 -21.47 -17.78
C GLN A 467 -48.59 -22.90 -17.34
N LEU A 468 -49.78 -23.35 -17.72
CA LEU A 468 -50.21 -24.74 -17.56
C LEU A 468 -50.13 -25.44 -18.91
N ASN A 469 -49.64 -26.67 -18.92
CA ASN A 469 -49.52 -27.51 -20.11
C ASN A 469 -50.02 -28.92 -19.81
N GLY A 470 -50.51 -29.61 -20.82
CA GLY A 470 -50.97 -30.98 -20.67
C GLY A 470 -51.39 -31.63 -21.99
N THR A 471 -51.97 -32.83 -21.87
CA THR A 471 -52.53 -33.60 -22.98
C THR A 471 -54.02 -33.87 -22.75
N SER A 472 -54.74 -34.10 -23.85
CA SER A 472 -56.16 -34.37 -23.91
C SER A 472 -56.47 -35.20 -25.16
N THR A 473 -57.69 -35.72 -25.30
CA THR A 473 -58.19 -36.18 -26.61
C THR A 473 -57.97 -35.08 -27.66
N ALA A 474 -57.43 -35.43 -28.84
CA ALA A 474 -57.11 -34.48 -29.90
C ALA A 474 -58.33 -33.65 -30.34
N LEU A 475 -58.12 -32.37 -30.63
CA LEU A 475 -59.16 -31.38 -30.95
C LEU A 475 -60.26 -31.17 -29.89
N ALA A 476 -60.14 -31.72 -28.68
CA ALA A 476 -61.07 -31.44 -27.59
C ALA A 476 -60.96 -29.98 -27.10
N LEU A 477 -62.09 -29.41 -26.70
CA LEU A 477 -62.15 -28.10 -26.06
C LEU A 477 -61.81 -28.26 -24.57
N VAL A 478 -60.59 -27.92 -24.19
CA VAL A 478 -60.16 -27.90 -22.79
C VAL A 478 -60.64 -26.58 -22.17
N THR A 479 -61.27 -26.68 -21.01
CA THR A 479 -61.80 -25.57 -20.21
C THR A 479 -61.07 -25.54 -18.88
N ALA A 480 -60.62 -24.35 -18.46
CA ALA A 480 -59.97 -24.13 -17.18
C ALA A 480 -60.66 -22.99 -16.42
N ILE A 481 -60.92 -23.20 -15.13
CA ILE A 481 -61.71 -22.33 -14.27
C ILE A 481 -60.95 -22.05 -12.99
N TYR A 482 -60.83 -20.78 -12.60
CA TYR A 482 -60.35 -20.36 -11.28
C TYR A 482 -61.15 -19.15 -10.80
N GLY A 483 -61.69 -19.22 -9.59
CA GLY A 483 -62.57 -18.16 -9.04
C GLY A 483 -63.79 -17.89 -9.93
N MET A 484 -63.82 -16.72 -10.57
CA MET A 484 -64.84 -16.35 -11.57
C MET A 484 -64.31 -16.36 -13.02
N THR A 485 -63.02 -16.63 -13.22
CA THR A 485 -62.40 -16.66 -14.55
C THR A 485 -62.65 -18.02 -15.19
N THR A 486 -62.98 -18.03 -16.48
CA THR A 486 -63.07 -19.22 -17.31
C THR A 486 -62.33 -18.95 -18.61
N ALA A 487 -61.37 -19.82 -18.93
CA ALA A 487 -60.65 -19.82 -20.19
C ALA A 487 -60.89 -21.14 -20.93
N THR A 488 -60.81 -21.11 -22.26
CA THR A 488 -60.87 -22.31 -23.09
C THR A 488 -59.74 -22.30 -24.11
N THR A 489 -59.27 -23.48 -24.48
CA THR A 489 -58.29 -23.72 -25.54
C THR A 489 -58.66 -25.03 -26.25
N THR A 490 -58.19 -25.22 -27.47
CA THR A 490 -58.42 -26.45 -28.23
C THR A 490 -57.14 -27.28 -28.24
N ALA A 491 -57.22 -28.55 -27.87
CA ALA A 491 -56.09 -29.47 -27.94
C ALA A 491 -55.61 -29.65 -29.40
N SER A 492 -54.30 -29.84 -29.59
CA SER A 492 -53.67 -30.04 -30.90
C SER A 492 -54.15 -31.33 -31.58
N ASP A 493 -53.78 -31.55 -32.84
CA ASP A 493 -53.95 -32.85 -33.52
C ASP A 493 -53.19 -34.00 -32.82
N ALA A 494 -52.21 -33.68 -31.96
CA ALA A 494 -51.49 -34.64 -31.11
C ALA A 494 -52.03 -34.69 -29.66
N GLY A 495 -53.03 -33.87 -29.32
CA GLY A 495 -53.65 -33.81 -27.99
C GLY A 495 -53.08 -32.77 -27.03
N ASP A 496 -51.99 -32.08 -27.39
CA ASP A 496 -51.36 -31.08 -26.52
C ASP A 496 -52.24 -29.84 -26.32
N TRP A 497 -52.29 -29.31 -25.11
CA TRP A 497 -52.94 -28.03 -24.80
C TRP A 497 -52.08 -27.19 -23.86
N SER A 498 -52.28 -25.88 -23.89
CA SER A 498 -51.67 -24.95 -22.96
C SER A 498 -52.58 -23.77 -22.61
N PHE A 499 -52.39 -23.25 -21.40
CA PHE A 499 -52.94 -22.00 -20.90
C PHE A 499 -51.83 -21.12 -20.34
N SER A 500 -52.02 -19.81 -20.39
CA SER A 500 -51.25 -18.84 -19.61
C SER A 500 -52.24 -18.01 -18.80
N PHE A 501 -52.01 -17.89 -17.50
CA PHE A 501 -52.86 -17.10 -16.60
C PHE A 501 -52.03 -16.06 -15.88
N GLU A 502 -52.63 -14.88 -15.69
CA GLU A 502 -52.25 -13.97 -14.62
C GLU A 502 -53.03 -14.39 -13.37
N LEU A 503 -52.31 -14.91 -12.37
CA LEU A 503 -52.85 -15.37 -11.10
C LEU A 503 -52.50 -14.37 -9.97
N PRO A 504 -53.40 -14.17 -8.99
CA PRO A 504 -53.12 -13.34 -7.83
C PRO A 504 -52.16 -14.03 -6.86
N GLU A 505 -51.53 -13.23 -6.00
CA GLU A 505 -50.68 -13.68 -4.90
C GLU A 505 -51.36 -14.74 -4.02
N GLY A 506 -50.60 -15.78 -3.65
CA GLY A 506 -51.02 -16.90 -2.83
C GLY A 506 -51.47 -18.13 -3.63
N ALA A 507 -52.10 -19.07 -2.93
CA ALA A 507 -52.55 -20.33 -3.51
C ALA A 507 -53.84 -20.16 -4.33
N THR A 508 -53.77 -20.40 -5.63
CA THR A 508 -54.92 -20.50 -6.54
C THR A 508 -55.17 -21.96 -6.93
N GLU A 509 -56.41 -22.43 -6.75
CA GLU A 509 -56.87 -23.72 -7.28
C GLU A 509 -57.51 -23.53 -8.66
N ILE A 510 -57.02 -24.27 -9.65
CA ILE A 510 -57.51 -24.28 -11.02
C ILE A 510 -58.20 -25.62 -11.28
N SER A 511 -59.46 -25.60 -11.67
CA SER A 511 -60.20 -26.79 -12.14
C SER A 511 -60.15 -26.87 -13.67
N LEU A 512 -59.83 -28.04 -14.21
CA LEU A 512 -59.75 -28.29 -15.65
C LEU A 512 -60.64 -29.46 -16.07
N SER A 513 -61.34 -29.33 -17.19
CA SER A 513 -62.10 -30.39 -17.86
C SER A 513 -61.98 -30.25 -19.38
N ALA A 514 -62.19 -31.34 -20.14
CA ALA A 514 -62.13 -31.34 -21.59
C ALA A 514 -63.41 -31.92 -22.21
N LEU A 515 -63.90 -31.29 -23.28
CA LEU A 515 -65.06 -31.72 -24.04
C LEU A 515 -64.63 -32.14 -25.46
N ALA A 516 -64.79 -33.42 -25.80
CA ALA A 516 -64.46 -33.95 -27.12
C ALA A 516 -65.56 -33.65 -28.16
N ALA A 517 -65.23 -33.82 -29.45
CA ALA A 517 -66.09 -33.45 -30.58
C ALA A 517 -67.37 -34.31 -30.73
N ASP A 518 -67.42 -35.43 -30.01
CA ASP A 518 -68.55 -36.36 -29.83
C ASP A 518 -69.48 -35.98 -28.65
N MET A 519 -69.17 -34.89 -27.95
CA MET A 519 -69.81 -34.40 -26.72
C MET A 519 -69.51 -35.22 -25.44
N LEU A 520 -68.43 -36.00 -25.42
CA LEU A 520 -67.95 -36.66 -24.19
C LEU A 520 -67.11 -35.69 -23.34
N GLU A 521 -67.40 -35.62 -22.04
CA GLU A 521 -66.65 -34.81 -21.06
C GLU A 521 -65.62 -35.67 -20.31
N SER A 522 -64.46 -35.07 -19.99
CA SER A 522 -63.49 -35.66 -19.08
C SER A 522 -63.96 -35.57 -17.63
N ALA A 523 -63.39 -36.39 -16.76
CA ALA A 523 -63.40 -36.07 -15.33
C ALA A 523 -62.71 -34.71 -15.10
N THR A 524 -63.22 -33.91 -14.17
CA THR A 524 -62.55 -32.68 -13.72
C THR A 524 -61.29 -33.03 -12.94
N THR A 525 -60.17 -32.41 -13.28
CA THR A 525 -58.90 -32.51 -12.55
C THR A 525 -58.53 -31.14 -11.97
N THR A 526 -57.87 -31.10 -10.82
CA THR A 526 -57.45 -29.85 -10.18
C THR A 526 -55.93 -29.67 -10.19
N ARG A 527 -55.51 -28.41 -10.19
CA ARG A 527 -54.13 -28.00 -10.02
C ARG A 527 -54.09 -26.80 -9.09
N SER A 528 -53.54 -27.00 -7.89
CA SER A 528 -53.17 -25.90 -7.00
C SER A 528 -51.80 -25.37 -7.42
N VAL A 529 -51.69 -24.05 -7.53
CA VAL A 529 -50.45 -23.32 -7.80
C VAL A 529 -50.35 -22.18 -6.81
N VAL A 530 -49.15 -21.93 -6.27
CA VAL A 530 -48.86 -20.76 -5.42
C VAL A 530 -48.12 -19.74 -6.26
N VAL A 531 -48.67 -18.53 -6.39
CA VAL A 531 -47.88 -17.36 -6.78
C VAL A 531 -47.35 -16.74 -5.49
N ASP A 532 -46.08 -16.38 -5.52
CA ASP A 532 -45.37 -15.70 -4.43
C ASP A 532 -44.43 -14.70 -5.09
N ILE A 533 -44.91 -13.46 -5.26
CA ILE A 533 -44.17 -12.35 -5.89
C ILE A 533 -43.80 -11.24 -4.89
N THR A 534 -43.92 -11.49 -3.59
CA THR A 534 -43.60 -10.52 -2.53
C THR A 534 -42.22 -10.84 -1.94
N PRO A 535 -41.16 -10.06 -2.25
CA PRO A 535 -39.84 -10.36 -1.74
C PRO A 535 -39.74 -10.29 -0.21
N PRO A 536 -38.82 -11.05 0.41
CA PRO A 536 -38.57 -10.97 1.84
C PRO A 536 -38.06 -9.58 2.24
N GLY A 537 -38.16 -9.27 3.54
CA GLY A 537 -37.64 -8.02 4.08
C GLY A 537 -36.14 -7.83 3.85
N VAL A 538 -35.68 -6.58 3.87
CA VAL A 538 -34.25 -6.26 3.76
C VAL A 538 -33.53 -6.69 5.04
N PRO A 539 -32.53 -7.59 5.00
CA PRO A 539 -31.78 -8.01 6.18
C PRO A 539 -30.86 -6.89 6.69
N SER A 540 -30.30 -7.07 7.89
CA SER A 540 -29.26 -6.17 8.41
C SER A 540 -28.09 -6.97 8.95
N VAL A 541 -26.90 -6.71 8.42
CA VAL A 541 -25.67 -7.42 8.81
C VAL A 541 -24.91 -6.67 9.89
N SER A 542 -24.27 -7.44 10.76
CA SER A 542 -23.26 -7.02 11.72
C SER A 542 -21.99 -7.85 11.53
N ILE A 543 -20.85 -7.29 11.92
CA ILE A 543 -19.54 -7.95 11.93
C ILE A 543 -19.13 -8.02 13.39
N THR A 544 -18.96 -9.22 13.93
CA THR A 544 -18.84 -9.46 15.37
C THR A 544 -17.62 -8.75 15.97
N GLU A 545 -16.50 -8.85 15.26
CA GLU A 545 -15.18 -8.34 15.62
C GLU A 545 -15.16 -6.81 15.74
N CYS A 546 -16.07 -6.10 15.06
CA CYS A 546 -16.19 -4.65 15.14
C CYS A 546 -16.65 -4.14 16.53
N ALA A 547 -17.25 -5.00 17.37
CA ALA A 547 -17.52 -4.67 18.77
C ALA A 547 -16.24 -4.56 19.62
N HIS A 548 -15.14 -5.13 19.14
CA HIS A 548 -13.82 -5.17 19.77
C HIS A 548 -12.75 -4.45 18.93
N SER A 549 -13.19 -3.52 18.07
CA SER A 549 -12.36 -2.71 17.17
C SER A 549 -11.15 -2.09 17.87
N LEU A 550 -10.02 -2.07 17.16
CA LEU A 550 -8.79 -1.36 17.51
C LEU A 550 -8.86 0.15 17.16
N SER A 551 -10.03 0.69 16.81
CA SER A 551 -10.26 2.11 16.55
C SER A 551 -11.66 2.53 17.00
N ASP A 552 -11.77 3.73 17.60
CA ASP A 552 -13.05 4.35 17.94
C ASP A 552 -13.74 5.01 16.72
N ASP A 553 -12.98 5.38 15.68
CA ASP A 553 -13.46 6.11 14.50
C ASP A 553 -14.11 5.22 13.42
N PHE A 554 -13.83 3.91 13.47
CA PHE A 554 -14.26 2.89 12.50
C PHE A 554 -13.93 1.47 12.98
N CYS A 555 -14.42 0.44 12.27
CA CYS A 555 -14.05 -0.95 12.54
C CYS A 555 -12.66 -1.30 11.98
N LEU A 556 -11.66 -1.36 12.86
CA LEU A 556 -10.29 -1.83 12.60
C LEU A 556 -10.09 -3.16 13.34
N VAL A 557 -9.73 -4.24 12.64
CA VAL A 557 -9.57 -5.57 13.26
C VAL A 557 -8.25 -6.25 12.85
N PRO A 558 -7.58 -6.97 13.77
CA PRO A 558 -6.32 -7.67 13.50
C PRO A 558 -6.54 -9.09 12.97
N THR A 559 -7.52 -9.27 12.08
CA THR A 559 -7.85 -10.57 11.48
C THR A 559 -8.39 -10.40 10.07
N THR A 560 -8.02 -11.33 9.19
CA THR A 560 -8.60 -11.49 7.84
C THR A 560 -9.83 -12.38 7.83
N ASN A 561 -10.11 -13.13 8.90
CA ASN A 561 -11.33 -13.92 9.04
C ASN A 561 -12.26 -13.21 10.03
N VAL A 562 -13.47 -12.88 9.57
CA VAL A 562 -14.47 -12.14 10.37
C VAL A 562 -15.82 -12.86 10.39
N THR A 563 -16.50 -12.79 11.53
CA THR A 563 -17.74 -13.49 11.83
C THR A 563 -18.91 -12.56 11.58
N LEU A 564 -19.62 -12.80 10.49
CA LEU A 564 -20.85 -12.10 10.16
C LEU A 564 -22.01 -12.66 10.99
N ALA A 565 -22.89 -11.79 11.46
CA ALA A 565 -24.12 -12.17 12.16
C ALA A 565 -25.28 -11.25 11.78
N TRP A 566 -26.48 -11.81 11.67
CA TRP A 566 -27.72 -11.10 11.36
C TRP A 566 -28.91 -11.74 12.09
N GLU A 567 -30.02 -11.01 12.16
CA GLU A 567 -31.29 -11.58 12.65
C GLU A 567 -32.08 -12.22 11.50
N GLY A 568 -32.92 -13.20 11.85
CA GLY A 568 -33.83 -13.83 10.89
C GLY A 568 -34.90 -12.85 10.40
N VAL A 569 -35.13 -12.81 9.09
CA VAL A 569 -36.16 -11.98 8.45
C VAL A 569 -37.39 -12.81 8.12
N ASP A 570 -38.59 -12.31 8.45
CA ASP A 570 -39.84 -12.95 8.07
C ASP A 570 -39.93 -13.15 6.54
N GLY A 571 -40.26 -14.38 6.12
CA GLY A 571 -40.33 -14.81 4.72
C GLY A 571 -39.00 -15.30 4.12
N ALA A 572 -37.85 -14.95 4.71
CA ALA A 572 -36.55 -15.39 4.19
C ALA A 572 -36.26 -16.86 4.52
N ALA A 573 -35.85 -17.62 3.51
CA ALA A 573 -35.39 -19.00 3.62
C ALA A 573 -33.85 -19.12 3.58
N GLN A 574 -33.18 -18.19 2.89
CA GLN A 574 -31.72 -18.20 2.68
C GLN A 574 -31.18 -16.75 2.64
N TYR A 575 -29.87 -16.57 2.84
CA TYR A 575 -29.21 -15.26 2.79
C TYR A 575 -27.96 -15.32 1.92
N GLN A 576 -27.82 -14.40 0.97
CA GLN A 576 -26.63 -14.29 0.14
C GLN A 576 -25.72 -13.16 0.62
N ILE A 577 -24.43 -13.47 0.78
CA ILE A 577 -23.40 -12.51 1.15
C ILE A 577 -23.06 -11.64 -0.06
N VAL A 578 -22.91 -10.33 0.14
CA VAL A 578 -22.37 -9.40 -0.86
C VAL A 578 -21.08 -8.78 -0.31
N LEU A 579 -19.94 -9.19 -0.84
CA LEU A 579 -18.61 -8.76 -0.41
C LEU A 579 -17.99 -7.86 -1.49
N ASN A 580 -17.67 -6.61 -1.15
CA ASN A 580 -17.12 -5.61 -2.07
C ASN A 580 -17.96 -5.42 -3.35
N GLY A 581 -19.28 -5.58 -3.24
CA GLY A 581 -20.24 -5.54 -4.35
C GLY A 581 -20.37 -6.83 -5.15
N ALA A 582 -19.51 -7.83 -4.94
CA ALA A 582 -19.61 -9.15 -5.57
C ALA A 582 -20.56 -10.06 -4.79
N LEU A 583 -21.42 -10.81 -5.51
CA LEU A 583 -22.27 -11.83 -4.92
C LEU A 583 -21.42 -13.05 -4.52
N GLY A 584 -21.51 -13.42 -3.24
CA GLY A 584 -20.80 -14.55 -2.63
C GLY A 584 -21.71 -15.75 -2.35
N ALA A 585 -21.33 -16.50 -1.32
CA ALA A 585 -22.03 -17.70 -0.87
C ALA A 585 -23.47 -17.42 -0.42
N ILE A 586 -24.29 -18.46 -0.47
CA ILE A 586 -25.67 -18.49 0.05
C ILE A 586 -25.67 -19.34 1.32
N GLU A 587 -26.23 -18.78 2.38
CA GLU A 587 -26.24 -19.30 3.74
C GLU A 587 -27.66 -19.66 4.17
N MET A 588 -27.82 -20.84 4.77
CA MET A 588 -29.06 -21.28 5.42
C MET A 588 -29.16 -20.81 6.89
N GLY A 589 -28.06 -20.31 7.45
CA GLY A 589 -27.97 -19.85 8.83
C GLY A 589 -28.13 -18.33 8.99
N THR A 590 -27.92 -17.85 10.21
CA THR A 590 -27.93 -16.42 10.57
C THR A 590 -26.54 -15.88 10.95
N SER A 591 -25.48 -16.67 10.73
CA SER A 591 -24.09 -16.30 10.95
C SER A 591 -23.17 -17.17 10.09
N THR A 592 -22.03 -16.62 9.67
CA THR A 592 -20.98 -17.29 8.89
C THR A 592 -19.64 -16.57 9.04
N THR A 593 -18.53 -17.19 8.63
CA THR A 593 -17.19 -16.57 8.64
C THR A 593 -16.76 -16.23 7.21
N VAL A 594 -16.31 -15.00 6.99
CA VAL A 594 -15.84 -14.51 5.68
C VAL A 594 -14.37 -14.11 5.76
N ALA A 595 -13.60 -14.53 4.76
CA ALA A 595 -12.24 -14.06 4.54
C ALA A 595 -12.23 -12.72 3.78
N VAL A 596 -11.54 -11.72 4.31
CA VAL A 596 -11.30 -10.41 3.70
C VAL A 596 -9.81 -10.21 3.40
N ALA A 597 -9.50 -9.26 2.51
CA ALA A 597 -8.11 -8.91 2.20
C ALA A 597 -7.44 -8.17 3.36
N ASP A 598 -6.17 -8.49 3.64
CA ASP A 598 -5.37 -7.79 4.65
C ASP A 598 -4.86 -6.43 4.14
N HIS A 599 -4.54 -5.53 5.07
CA HIS A 599 -4.19 -4.13 4.83
C HIS A 599 -5.21 -3.40 3.92
N ALA A 600 -6.47 -3.84 3.95
CA ALA A 600 -7.50 -3.41 3.02
C ALA A 600 -8.86 -3.25 3.70
N SER A 601 -9.67 -2.36 3.13
CA SER A 601 -11.07 -2.21 3.50
C SER A 601 -11.93 -3.25 2.79
N SER A 602 -12.95 -3.76 3.46
CA SER A 602 -14.02 -4.52 2.81
C SER A 602 -15.40 -3.98 3.17
N THR A 603 -16.30 -3.98 2.19
CA THR A 603 -17.72 -3.68 2.37
C THR A 603 -18.54 -4.97 2.31
N ILE A 604 -19.49 -5.13 3.23
CA ILE A 604 -20.23 -6.37 3.46
C ILE A 604 -21.71 -6.06 3.61
N ALA A 605 -22.54 -6.69 2.78
CA ALA A 605 -23.99 -6.60 2.84
C ALA A 605 -24.64 -7.99 2.67
N LEU A 606 -25.95 -8.06 2.84
CA LEU A 606 -26.75 -9.28 2.67
C LEU A 606 -27.93 -9.04 1.73
N ILE A 607 -28.35 -10.08 1.03
CA ILE A 607 -29.63 -10.18 0.31
C ILE A 607 -30.39 -11.36 0.92
N ALA A 608 -31.65 -11.17 1.29
CA ALA A 608 -32.52 -12.28 1.70
C ALA A 608 -33.20 -12.90 0.48
N HIS A 609 -33.30 -14.23 0.46
CA HIS A 609 -34.01 -15.02 -0.55
C HIS A 609 -35.13 -15.80 0.15
N ASP A 610 -36.34 -15.82 -0.41
CA ASP A 610 -37.45 -16.65 0.09
C ASP A 610 -37.46 -18.05 -0.55
N SER A 611 -38.51 -18.83 -0.26
CA SER A 611 -38.72 -20.17 -0.84
C SER A 611 -39.22 -20.17 -2.30
N ALA A 612 -39.58 -19.02 -2.87
CA ALA A 612 -39.92 -18.81 -4.28
C ALA A 612 -38.74 -18.26 -5.11
N VAL A 613 -37.62 -17.95 -4.44
CA VAL A 613 -36.43 -17.28 -4.97
C VAL A 613 -36.69 -15.83 -5.41
N ASN A 614 -37.62 -15.12 -4.73
CA ASN A 614 -37.61 -13.66 -4.78
C ASN A 614 -36.48 -13.13 -3.87
N VAL A 615 -35.89 -12.01 -4.28
CA VAL A 615 -34.75 -11.39 -3.58
C VAL A 615 -35.13 -10.05 -2.95
N SER A 616 -34.73 -9.85 -1.70
CA SER A 616 -34.82 -8.53 -1.05
C SER A 616 -33.94 -7.53 -1.81
N ALA A 617 -34.17 -6.23 -1.58
CA ALA A 617 -33.10 -5.26 -1.84
C ALA A 617 -31.88 -5.58 -0.96
N THR A 618 -30.68 -5.28 -1.46
CA THR A 618 -29.42 -5.44 -0.71
C THR A 618 -29.44 -4.60 0.56
N SER A 619 -28.96 -5.15 1.67
CA SER A 619 -28.84 -4.42 2.94
C SER A 619 -27.94 -3.20 2.82
N THR A 620 -28.09 -2.25 3.75
CA THR A 620 -27.03 -1.26 4.00
C THR A 620 -25.71 -2.00 4.24
N ALA A 621 -24.66 -1.61 3.52
CA ALA A 621 -23.34 -2.21 3.69
C ALA A 621 -22.73 -1.80 5.04
N ARG A 622 -22.07 -2.75 5.70
CA ARG A 622 -21.09 -2.50 6.75
C ARG A 622 -19.72 -2.40 6.11
N GLU A 623 -18.89 -1.50 6.61
CA GLU A 623 -17.50 -1.38 6.19
C GLU A 623 -16.58 -1.73 7.36
N MET A 624 -15.47 -2.41 7.05
CA MET A 624 -14.40 -2.72 8.00
C MET A 624 -13.03 -2.56 7.34
N PHE A 625 -11.96 -2.50 8.13
CA PHE A 625 -10.58 -2.60 7.67
C PHE A 625 -9.85 -3.72 8.43
N ALA A 626 -9.21 -4.64 7.69
CA ALA A 626 -8.32 -5.63 8.27
C ALA A 626 -6.88 -5.13 8.22
N TYR A 627 -6.17 -5.25 9.34
CA TYR A 627 -4.72 -5.09 9.41
C TYR A 627 -4.21 -6.12 10.43
N THR A 628 -3.74 -7.28 9.98
CA THR A 628 -3.41 -8.41 10.88
C THR A 628 -2.36 -8.09 11.94
N GLN A 629 -1.35 -7.30 11.60
CA GLN A 629 -0.25 -6.94 12.50
C GLN A 629 -0.09 -5.41 12.69
N PRO A 630 -1.08 -4.72 13.29
CA PRO A 630 -1.08 -3.26 13.36
C PRO A 630 -0.23 -2.71 14.52
N LEU A 631 0.15 -3.57 15.47
CA LEU A 631 0.91 -3.26 16.68
C LEU A 631 1.90 -4.42 16.93
N VAL A 632 3.16 -4.12 17.25
CA VAL A 632 4.22 -5.13 17.50
C VAL A 632 4.99 -4.84 18.78
N ILE A 633 5.65 -5.87 19.32
CA ILE A 633 6.56 -5.74 20.46
C ILE A 633 7.91 -5.17 19.94
N ASN A 634 8.31 -4.00 20.42
CA ASN A 634 9.40 -3.21 19.84
C ASN A 634 10.68 -3.20 20.68
N GLU A 635 10.59 -3.13 22.01
CA GLU A 635 11.74 -3.20 22.93
C GLU A 635 11.36 -3.95 24.21
N ILE A 636 12.31 -4.69 24.79
CA ILE A 636 12.15 -5.44 26.05
C ILE A 636 13.40 -5.23 26.92
N ALA A 637 13.25 -4.65 28.09
CA ALA A 637 14.33 -4.45 29.06
C ALA A 637 14.28 -5.49 30.20
N TRP A 638 14.31 -6.77 29.84
CA TRP A 638 14.19 -7.93 30.74
C TRP A 638 15.24 -8.02 31.86
N ALA A 639 16.30 -7.22 31.80
CA ALA A 639 17.33 -7.16 32.84
C ALA A 639 17.11 -6.03 33.88
N GLY A 640 16.22 -5.06 33.58
CA GLY A 640 16.09 -3.79 34.29
C GLY A 640 17.18 -2.76 33.96
N THR A 641 17.31 -1.71 34.77
CA THR A 641 18.31 -0.62 34.59
C THR A 641 19.57 -0.83 35.45
N ASP A 642 20.64 -0.10 35.14
CA ASP A 642 21.87 -0.04 35.96
C ASP A 642 21.65 0.46 37.41
N PHE A 643 20.47 1.00 37.74
CA PHE A 643 20.08 1.29 39.13
C PHE A 643 19.35 0.12 39.79
N SER A 644 18.43 -0.53 39.09
CA SER A 644 17.58 -1.58 39.66
C SER A 644 17.14 -2.60 38.61
N VAL A 645 17.26 -3.89 38.95
CA VAL A 645 16.77 -5.03 38.15
C VAL A 645 15.25 -5.04 37.98
N ASN A 646 14.50 -4.26 38.77
CA ASN A 646 13.04 -4.21 38.71
C ASN A 646 12.53 -3.12 37.76
N ASP A 647 13.43 -2.28 37.25
CA ASP A 647 13.12 -1.14 36.37
C ASP A 647 13.01 -1.66 34.91
N GLU A 648 12.16 -2.68 34.72
CA GLU A 648 11.92 -3.35 33.44
C GLU A 648 10.81 -2.64 32.67
N TRP A 649 10.86 -2.71 31.35
CA TRP A 649 9.78 -2.25 30.48
C TRP A 649 9.62 -3.15 29.26
N VAL A 650 8.42 -3.12 28.68
CA VAL A 650 8.13 -3.64 27.34
C VAL A 650 7.54 -2.49 26.54
N GLU A 651 8.07 -2.21 25.35
CA GLU A 651 7.53 -1.21 24.44
C GLU A 651 6.77 -1.88 23.30
N LEU A 652 5.63 -1.32 22.93
CA LEU A 652 4.89 -1.66 21.72
C LEU A 652 5.00 -0.52 20.70
N LYS A 653 5.16 -0.88 19.43
CA LYS A 653 5.18 0.07 18.29
C LYS A 653 3.97 -0.16 17.39
N ASN A 654 3.23 0.90 17.10
CA ASN A 654 2.20 0.93 16.09
C ASN A 654 2.86 0.89 14.70
N LEU A 655 2.44 -0.06 13.86
CA LEU A 655 2.80 -0.14 12.44
C LEU A 655 1.64 0.31 11.53
N SER A 656 0.45 0.47 12.11
CA SER A 656 -0.69 1.01 11.40
C SER A 656 -0.58 2.53 11.23
N PRO A 657 -1.22 3.08 10.20
CA PRO A 657 -1.30 4.52 10.02
C PRO A 657 -2.41 5.15 10.89
N TYR A 658 -3.03 4.40 11.82
CA TYR A 658 -4.18 4.83 12.61
C TYR A 658 -3.82 4.98 14.09
N THR A 659 -4.54 5.82 14.84
CA THR A 659 -4.55 5.72 16.30
C THR A 659 -5.19 4.39 16.70
N ILE A 660 -4.45 3.54 17.42
CA ILE A 660 -4.96 2.25 17.93
C ILE A 660 -5.52 2.45 19.34
N THR A 661 -6.71 1.89 19.60
CA THR A 661 -7.28 1.73 20.93
C THR A 661 -6.84 0.41 21.55
N LEU A 662 -6.39 0.45 22.81
CA LEU A 662 -5.70 -0.69 23.43
C LEU A 662 -6.59 -1.55 24.34
N PHE A 663 -7.87 -1.18 24.52
CA PHE A 663 -8.77 -1.84 25.48
C PHE A 663 -9.12 -3.31 25.14
N SER A 664 -8.99 -3.71 23.87
CA SER A 664 -9.20 -5.10 23.42
C SER A 664 -7.90 -5.93 23.41
N LEU A 665 -6.78 -5.39 23.92
CA LEU A 665 -5.44 -5.98 23.82
C LEU A 665 -4.84 -6.29 25.19
N ALA A 666 -4.10 -7.39 25.27
CA ALA A 666 -3.30 -7.77 26.43
C ALA A 666 -1.88 -8.18 26.01
N LEU A 667 -0.90 -7.97 26.88
CA LEU A 667 0.42 -8.58 26.80
C LEU A 667 0.45 -9.76 27.78
N GLU A 668 0.71 -10.98 27.29
CA GLU A 668 0.70 -12.20 28.10
C GLU A 668 1.94 -13.07 27.86
N ALA A 669 2.54 -13.60 28.92
CA ALA A 669 3.60 -14.61 28.82
C ALA A 669 3.01 -16.02 28.70
N SER A 670 3.70 -16.90 27.99
CA SER A 670 3.19 -18.24 27.65
C SER A 670 3.12 -19.24 28.81
N ASP A 671 3.68 -18.92 29.97
CA ASP A 671 3.51 -19.63 31.24
C ASP A 671 2.45 -18.99 32.16
N GLY A 672 1.90 -17.83 31.76
CA GLY A 672 0.80 -17.12 32.42
C GLY A 672 1.18 -15.89 33.24
N ALA A 673 2.47 -15.53 33.35
CA ALA A 673 2.92 -14.33 34.05
C ALA A 673 4.21 -13.75 33.43
N PRO A 674 4.27 -12.45 33.08
CA PRO A 674 3.24 -11.42 33.26
C PRO A 674 1.98 -11.58 32.40
N TYR A 675 0.87 -11.04 32.90
CA TYR A 675 -0.32 -10.69 32.12
C TYR A 675 -0.63 -9.21 32.37
N VAL A 676 -0.78 -8.42 31.31
CA VAL A 676 -1.01 -6.97 31.37
C VAL A 676 -2.17 -6.60 30.46
N GLN A 677 -3.27 -6.11 31.04
CA GLN A 677 -4.40 -5.59 30.28
C GLN A 677 -4.07 -4.19 29.78
N LEU A 678 -3.93 -4.01 28.46
CA LEU A 678 -3.61 -2.72 27.89
C LEU A 678 -4.83 -1.78 27.91
N SER A 679 -4.59 -0.46 27.92
CA SER A 679 -5.65 0.54 27.83
C SER A 679 -5.13 1.91 27.36
N GLY A 680 -6.05 2.80 27.01
CA GLY A 680 -5.72 4.06 26.34
C GLY A 680 -5.47 3.85 24.85
N THR A 681 -4.59 4.67 24.27
CA THR A 681 -4.29 4.67 22.83
C THR A 681 -2.80 4.80 22.55
N VAL A 682 -2.39 4.36 21.36
CA VAL A 682 -1.11 4.70 20.73
C VAL A 682 -1.38 5.39 19.40
N GLY A 683 -0.61 6.44 19.09
CA GLY A 683 -0.79 7.28 17.91
C GLY A 683 -0.33 6.60 16.61
N PRO A 684 -0.65 7.17 15.45
CA PRO A 684 -0.33 6.61 14.14
C PRO A 684 1.16 6.70 13.80
N THR A 685 1.61 5.85 12.88
CA THR A 685 2.95 5.98 12.25
C THR A 685 2.99 7.20 11.30
N ASP A 686 3.10 8.43 11.83
CA ASP A 686 3.07 9.68 11.04
C ASP A 686 4.44 10.30 10.73
N GLY A 687 5.53 9.65 11.17
CA GLY A 687 6.89 10.14 11.05
C GLY A 687 7.34 11.08 12.17
N THR A 688 6.47 11.40 13.14
CA THR A 688 6.88 12.03 14.41
C THR A 688 7.24 10.95 15.42
N LEU A 689 8.52 10.90 15.81
CA LEU A 689 9.21 9.79 16.51
C LEU A 689 8.72 9.46 17.94
N ASP A 690 7.61 10.06 18.38
CA ASP A 690 7.18 10.10 19.77
C ASP A 690 5.72 9.64 19.95
N LEU A 691 4.93 9.45 18.89
CA LEU A 691 3.49 9.14 18.97
C LEU A 691 3.13 7.69 18.64
N ASP A 692 3.96 6.99 17.86
CA ASP A 692 3.74 5.60 17.44
C ASP A 692 4.26 4.56 18.44
N MET A 693 4.83 5.00 19.56
CA MET A 693 5.40 4.16 20.63
C MET A 693 4.54 4.17 21.89
N TYR A 694 4.51 3.04 22.59
CA TYR A 694 3.77 2.86 23.84
C TYR A 694 4.58 2.01 24.83
N VAL A 695 5.07 2.65 25.91
CA VAL A 695 5.92 1.98 26.91
C VAL A 695 5.08 1.43 28.06
N ILE A 696 5.29 0.17 28.42
CA ILE A 696 4.70 -0.50 29.58
C ILE A 696 5.78 -0.58 30.66
N GLU A 697 5.72 0.28 31.68
CA GLU A 697 6.70 0.29 32.78
C GLU A 697 6.25 -0.58 33.96
N ARG A 698 7.12 -1.52 34.38
CA ARG A 698 6.87 -2.44 35.50
C ARG A 698 6.73 -1.76 36.85
N ALA A 699 7.32 -0.57 37.00
CA ALA A 699 7.24 0.28 38.17
C ALA A 699 7.28 1.76 37.77
N ALA A 700 6.64 2.63 38.55
CA ALA A 700 6.54 4.05 38.20
C ALA A 700 7.93 4.71 38.10
N SER A 701 8.21 5.32 36.94
CA SER A 701 9.50 5.96 36.63
C SER A 701 10.67 4.98 36.55
N SER A 702 10.43 3.77 36.04
CA SER A 702 11.49 2.85 35.59
C SER A 702 12.33 3.53 34.49
N VAL A 703 11.65 4.29 33.62
CA VAL A 703 12.25 5.20 32.65
C VAL A 703 11.85 6.64 33.00
N ASN A 704 12.77 7.58 32.79
CA ASN A 704 12.54 9.02 32.86
C ASN A 704 12.83 9.64 31.49
N GLY A 705 11.84 10.35 30.93
CA GLY A 705 11.92 11.04 29.63
C GLY A 705 10.93 10.53 28.57
N THR A 706 10.26 9.42 28.85
CA THR A 706 9.07 8.92 28.16
C THR A 706 7.86 9.82 28.45
N THR A 707 6.94 9.96 27.48
CA THR A 707 5.70 10.77 27.63
C THR A 707 4.42 9.95 27.43
N TYR A 708 4.54 8.75 26.85
CA TYR A 708 3.40 7.90 26.47
C TYR A 708 3.63 6.47 26.94
N GLY A 709 2.65 5.92 27.66
CA GLY A 709 2.76 4.61 28.27
C GLY A 709 1.84 4.43 29.46
N ILE A 710 1.77 3.19 29.95
CA ILE A 710 1.12 2.84 31.22
C ILE A 710 2.18 2.35 32.20
N VAL A 711 2.06 2.80 33.44
CA VAL A 711 2.68 2.13 34.59
C VAL A 711 1.66 1.10 35.09
N ASP A 712 1.90 -0.17 34.82
CA ASP A 712 1.17 -1.28 35.45
C ASP A 712 2.17 -2.26 36.06
N ALA A 713 1.87 -2.72 37.27
CA ALA A 713 2.81 -3.43 38.12
C ALA A 713 2.83 -4.93 37.79
N PHE A 714 3.29 -5.26 36.58
CA PHE A 714 3.42 -6.62 36.09
C PHE A 714 4.49 -7.43 36.87
N GLU A 715 4.58 -8.75 36.63
CA GLU A 715 5.55 -9.62 37.31
C GLU A 715 7.00 -9.39 36.80
N LEU A 716 8.00 -10.10 37.34
CA LEU A 716 9.41 -9.88 36.93
C LEU A 716 9.72 -10.71 35.69
N LEU A 717 10.30 -10.08 34.66
CA LEU A 717 10.70 -10.79 33.45
C LEU A 717 11.82 -11.80 33.78
N SER A 718 11.56 -13.06 33.48
CA SER A 718 12.46 -14.15 33.76
C SER A 718 13.79 -13.94 33.06
N HIS A 719 14.86 -13.88 33.86
CA HIS A 719 16.23 -13.77 33.34
C HIS A 719 16.69 -15.02 32.55
N SER A 720 15.85 -16.08 32.46
CA SER A 720 16.07 -17.24 31.58
C SER A 720 15.25 -17.21 30.28
N GLY A 721 14.66 -16.07 29.90
CA GLY A 721 13.84 -15.93 28.69
C GLY A 721 12.36 -16.18 28.93
N GLU A 722 11.51 -15.46 28.18
CA GLU A 722 10.05 -15.65 28.12
C GLU A 722 9.53 -15.55 26.67
N GLU A 723 8.42 -16.24 26.40
CA GLU A 723 7.66 -16.13 25.17
C GLU A 723 6.44 -15.22 25.43
N LEU A 724 6.60 -13.92 25.15
CA LEU A 724 5.58 -12.88 25.31
C LEU A 724 4.71 -12.80 24.05
N LYS A 725 3.40 -12.63 24.24
CA LYS A 725 2.37 -12.57 23.20
C LYS A 725 1.55 -11.30 23.36
N LEU A 726 1.35 -10.58 22.26
CA LEU A 726 0.38 -9.49 22.15
C LEU A 726 -0.94 -10.08 21.65
N ALA A 727 -1.89 -10.30 22.56
CA ALA A 727 -3.16 -10.96 22.28
C ALA A 727 -4.30 -9.95 22.14
N TRP A 728 -5.14 -10.11 21.12
CA TRP A 728 -6.39 -9.38 20.93
C TRP A 728 -7.59 -10.27 21.24
N TRP A 729 -8.58 -9.75 21.96
CA TRP A 729 -9.82 -10.43 22.29
C TRP A 729 -10.97 -9.96 21.38
N SER A 730 -11.54 -10.88 20.59
CA SER A 730 -12.62 -10.60 19.63
C SER A 730 -14.02 -10.52 20.25
N GLY A 731 -14.15 -10.74 21.57
CA GLY A 731 -15.42 -11.01 22.24
C GLY A 731 -15.75 -12.50 22.36
N THR A 732 -15.12 -13.37 21.56
CA THR A 732 -15.36 -14.82 21.55
C THR A 732 -14.09 -15.67 21.55
N ALA A 733 -12.98 -15.16 21.00
CA ALA A 733 -11.69 -15.84 20.91
C ALA A 733 -10.52 -14.86 21.05
N THR A 734 -9.32 -15.38 21.33
CA THR A 734 -8.07 -14.60 21.28
C THR A 734 -7.34 -14.81 19.95
N THR A 735 -6.68 -13.77 19.44
CA THR A 735 -5.75 -13.83 18.31
C THR A 735 -4.43 -13.18 18.71
N THR A 736 -3.31 -13.89 18.54
CA THR A 736 -1.98 -13.31 18.73
C THR A 736 -1.62 -12.44 17.52
N ILE A 737 -1.33 -11.16 17.77
CA ILE A 737 -0.92 -10.18 16.76
C ILE A 737 0.59 -10.26 16.50
N ASP A 738 1.37 -10.32 17.58
CA ASP A 738 2.83 -10.41 17.56
C ASP A 738 3.31 -11.17 18.80
N GLN A 739 4.48 -11.79 18.73
CA GLN A 739 5.06 -12.52 19.85
C GLN A 739 6.58 -12.60 19.75
N THR A 740 7.27 -12.78 20.88
CA THR A 740 8.71 -13.06 20.89
C THR A 740 9.00 -14.51 20.46
N PRO A 741 10.26 -14.85 20.13
CA PRO A 741 10.63 -16.23 19.82
C PRO A 741 10.47 -17.13 21.05
N ALA A 742 10.04 -18.39 20.83
CA ALA A 742 9.98 -19.39 21.89
C ALA A 742 11.36 -19.57 22.54
N VAL A 743 11.41 -19.61 23.88
CA VAL A 743 12.65 -19.51 24.69
C VAL A 743 13.73 -20.52 24.27
N GLU A 744 13.34 -21.73 23.86
CA GLU A 744 14.26 -22.78 23.39
C GLU A 744 14.97 -22.45 22.06
N THR A 745 14.42 -21.56 21.24
CA THR A 745 15.02 -21.07 19.98
C THR A 745 16.35 -20.36 20.23
N CYS A 746 16.46 -19.66 21.36
CA CYS A 746 17.59 -18.82 21.73
C CYS A 746 18.34 -19.32 22.98
N GLY A 747 17.79 -20.31 23.70
CA GLY A 747 18.31 -20.77 24.98
C GLY A 747 18.12 -19.75 26.12
N GLY A 748 17.15 -18.85 25.97
CA GLY A 748 16.95 -17.65 26.79
C GLY A 748 16.33 -16.52 25.97
N TRP A 749 16.53 -15.28 26.40
CA TRP A 749 16.27 -14.12 25.56
C TRP A 749 17.20 -14.11 24.34
N CYS A 750 16.68 -13.76 23.16
CA CYS A 750 17.45 -13.77 21.92
C CYS A 750 18.47 -12.63 21.83
N ALA A 751 18.25 -11.55 22.57
CA ALA A 751 19.18 -10.43 22.70
C ALA A 751 18.96 -9.66 24.02
N GLY A 752 19.60 -8.49 24.15
CA GLY A 752 19.76 -7.80 25.42
C GLY A 752 20.80 -8.48 26.31
N GLU A 753 21.30 -7.77 27.33
CA GLU A 753 22.33 -8.30 28.24
C GLU A 753 22.20 -7.72 29.64
N SER A 754 22.23 -8.58 30.67
CA SER A 754 22.21 -8.15 32.08
C SER A 754 23.57 -7.65 32.62
N ALA A 755 24.63 -7.75 31.81
CA ALA A 755 25.98 -7.26 32.11
C ALA A 755 26.81 -6.99 30.84
N GLY A 756 26.18 -6.49 29.78
CA GLY A 756 26.79 -6.35 28.45
C GLY A 756 27.88 -5.29 28.35
N SER A 757 28.80 -5.48 27.41
CA SER A 757 30.06 -4.73 27.33
C SER A 757 29.91 -3.36 26.63
N ILE A 758 29.83 -2.29 27.42
CA ILE A 758 29.85 -0.89 26.95
C ILE A 758 31.28 -0.33 26.75
N GLY A 759 32.26 -1.22 26.52
CA GLY A 759 33.63 -0.89 26.14
C GLY A 759 34.69 -1.09 27.24
N PHE A 760 35.94 -1.31 26.83
CA PHE A 760 37.09 -1.60 27.68
C PHE A 760 38.06 -0.40 27.82
N ALA A 761 38.73 -0.30 28.97
CA ALA A 761 39.86 0.62 29.16
C ALA A 761 40.96 -0.01 30.02
N MET A 762 42.22 0.15 29.61
CA MET A 762 43.41 -0.49 30.19
C MET A 762 43.58 -0.25 31.71
N PHE A 763 43.05 0.85 32.25
CA PHE A 763 43.10 1.19 33.68
C PHE A 763 41.79 0.96 34.44
N HIS A 764 40.67 0.67 33.75
CA HIS A 764 39.35 0.52 34.37
C HIS A 764 38.69 -0.86 34.11
N GLY A 765 39.30 -1.69 33.26
CA GLY A 765 38.73 -2.97 32.81
C GLY A 765 37.60 -2.78 31.81
N THR A 766 36.83 -3.84 31.60
CA THR A 766 35.55 -3.77 30.87
C THR A 766 34.57 -2.95 31.69
N SER A 767 33.90 -1.99 31.06
CA SER A 767 32.70 -1.40 31.62
C SER A 767 31.50 -2.18 31.10
N THR A 768 30.64 -2.58 32.03
CA THR A 768 29.40 -3.30 31.73
C THR A 768 28.20 -2.45 32.12
N ALA A 769 27.08 -2.65 31.44
CA ALA A 769 25.78 -2.11 31.82
C ALA A 769 24.68 -3.12 31.48
N ARG A 770 23.44 -2.84 31.90
CA ARG A 770 22.25 -3.52 31.37
C ARG A 770 21.85 -2.93 30.02
N ILE A 771 21.57 -3.82 29.06
CA ILE A 771 21.30 -3.52 27.65
C ILE A 771 19.95 -4.16 27.28
N SER A 772 19.06 -3.41 26.64
CA SER A 772 17.75 -3.92 26.21
C SER A 772 17.82 -4.81 24.96
N MET A 773 16.75 -5.58 24.75
CA MET A 773 16.46 -6.37 23.56
C MET A 773 15.52 -5.57 22.65
N GLU A 774 15.96 -5.25 21.45
CA GLU A 774 15.26 -4.39 20.49
C GLU A 774 14.86 -5.16 19.23
N ARG A 775 13.70 -4.83 18.68
CA ARG A 775 13.25 -5.26 17.35
C ARG A 775 14.13 -4.65 16.26
N VAL A 776 14.66 -5.48 15.36
CA VAL A 776 15.46 -5.04 14.22
C VAL A 776 14.59 -4.25 13.25
N GLN A 777 15.09 -3.11 12.79
CA GLN A 777 14.32 -2.18 11.99
C GLN A 777 13.83 -2.79 10.67
N GLY A 778 12.55 -2.57 10.35
CA GLY A 778 11.91 -3.08 9.14
C GLY A 778 11.52 -4.57 9.19
N VAL A 779 11.67 -5.25 10.34
CA VAL A 779 11.33 -6.67 10.50
C VAL A 779 10.05 -6.83 11.33
N THR A 780 8.96 -7.23 10.68
CA THR A 780 7.63 -7.32 11.32
C THR A 780 7.34 -8.68 11.96
N ASP A 781 7.99 -9.77 11.57
CA ASP A 781 7.84 -11.07 12.24
C ASP A 781 8.62 -11.11 13.57
N GLY A 782 7.94 -11.22 14.70
CA GLY A 782 8.57 -11.28 16.03
C GLY A 782 9.11 -12.66 16.42
N MET A 783 8.68 -13.74 15.75
CA MET A 783 9.02 -15.12 16.11
C MET A 783 10.45 -15.52 15.76
N LEU A 784 11.10 -14.79 14.85
CA LEU A 784 12.45 -15.12 14.38
C LEU A 784 13.49 -14.51 15.32
N ALA A 785 14.46 -15.32 15.77
CA ALA A 785 15.60 -14.83 16.55
C ALA A 785 16.39 -13.71 15.82
N ALA A 786 16.40 -13.72 14.49
CA ALA A 786 17.03 -12.70 13.65
C ALA A 786 16.28 -11.35 13.61
N SER A 787 15.07 -11.28 14.13
CA SER A 787 14.28 -10.04 14.29
C SER A 787 14.66 -9.25 15.53
N TRP A 788 15.61 -9.74 16.34
CA TRP A 788 15.98 -9.14 17.62
C TRP A 788 17.49 -8.90 17.72
N GLN A 789 17.86 -7.78 18.31
CA GLN A 789 19.23 -7.33 18.53
C GLN A 789 19.37 -6.76 19.95
N SER A 790 20.59 -6.67 20.46
CA SER A 790 20.86 -5.87 21.67
C SER A 790 20.98 -4.41 21.25
N ASN A 791 20.54 -3.47 22.11
CA ASN A 791 20.83 -2.05 21.90
C ASN A 791 22.32 -1.83 21.57
N ASP A 792 22.63 -1.14 20.48
CA ASP A 792 24.01 -0.99 19.97
C ASP A 792 24.95 -0.17 20.87
N THR A 793 24.40 0.39 21.96
CA THR A 793 25.06 1.19 22.99
C THR A 793 25.57 2.57 22.53
N TYR A 794 25.35 2.94 21.26
CA TYR A 794 25.55 4.28 20.73
C TYR A 794 24.23 5.06 20.80
N THR A 795 23.17 4.53 20.17
CA THR A 795 21.83 5.13 20.18
C THR A 795 21.13 4.76 21.48
N THR A 796 20.88 5.74 22.34
CA THR A 796 20.21 5.53 23.64
C THR A 796 19.27 6.68 23.98
N SER A 797 18.09 6.41 24.51
CA SER A 797 17.14 7.41 24.99
C SER A 797 17.05 7.45 26.53
N GLY A 798 16.26 8.40 27.06
CA GLY A 798 15.79 8.36 28.45
C GLY A 798 16.88 8.38 29.54
N SER A 799 16.46 7.96 30.74
CA SER A 799 17.32 7.75 31.90
C SER A 799 16.64 6.83 32.93
N ASP A 800 17.42 6.21 33.81
CA ASP A 800 16.89 5.34 34.88
C ASP A 800 16.16 6.14 35.98
N SER A 801 15.53 5.44 36.92
CA SER A 801 14.86 6.02 38.09
C SER A 801 15.76 6.90 38.99
N ALA A 802 17.09 6.86 38.78
CA ALA A 802 18.09 7.70 39.46
C ALA A 802 18.74 8.76 38.54
N GLY A 803 18.27 8.92 37.30
CA GLY A 803 18.75 9.91 36.33
C GLY A 803 20.07 9.56 35.62
N LYS A 804 20.46 8.27 35.56
CA LYS A 804 21.59 7.81 34.73
C LYS A 804 21.15 7.43 33.32
N LYS A 805 22.09 7.44 32.36
CA LYS A 805 21.92 6.85 31.02
C LYS A 805 21.53 5.36 31.12
N ILE A 806 20.50 4.96 30.37
CA ILE A 806 20.15 3.57 30.07
C ILE A 806 20.75 3.17 28.70
N TYR A 807 20.86 1.87 28.43
CA TYR A 807 21.30 1.34 27.13
C TYR A 807 20.12 0.63 26.45
N GLY A 808 19.22 1.46 25.95
CA GLY A 808 17.98 1.14 25.26
C GLY A 808 17.35 2.42 24.68
N THR A 809 16.22 2.30 24.00
CA THR A 809 15.57 3.38 23.24
C THR A 809 14.10 3.66 23.60
N PRO A 810 13.62 3.53 24.86
CA PRO A 810 12.20 3.71 25.17
C PRO A 810 11.69 5.11 24.76
N GLY A 811 10.52 5.12 24.12
CA GLY A 811 9.90 6.28 23.51
C GLY A 811 10.67 6.86 22.32
N ARG A 812 11.47 6.05 21.61
CA ARG A 812 12.26 6.44 20.42
C ARG A 812 12.41 5.27 19.44
N GLU A 813 12.84 5.59 18.23
CA GLU A 813 13.27 4.62 17.23
C GLU A 813 14.45 3.74 17.74
N ASN A 814 14.33 2.42 17.58
CA ASN A 814 15.34 1.43 17.98
C ASN A 814 16.72 1.72 17.40
N SER A 815 17.76 1.24 18.09
CA SER A 815 19.15 1.36 17.63
C SER A 815 19.39 0.65 16.29
N LYS A 816 20.53 0.92 15.65
CA LYS A 816 20.78 0.47 14.27
C LYS A 816 21.59 -0.83 14.20
N GLY A 817 21.87 -1.45 15.34
CA GLY A 817 22.76 -2.61 15.43
C GLY A 817 24.21 -2.29 15.04
N TRP A 818 24.67 -1.05 15.28
CA TRP A 818 26.01 -0.61 14.89
C TRP A 818 27.12 -1.49 15.53
N PRO A 819 28.20 -1.81 14.78
CA PRO A 819 29.24 -2.72 15.27
C PRO A 819 30.14 -2.10 16.35
N GLU A 820 30.89 -2.96 17.06
CA GLU A 820 31.90 -2.56 18.08
C GLU A 820 32.97 -1.59 17.51
N VAL A 821 33.24 -1.71 16.20
CA VAL A 821 34.17 -0.85 15.44
C VAL A 821 33.78 -0.76 13.95
N GLY A 822 33.95 0.41 13.35
CA GLY A 822 33.69 0.69 11.93
C GLY A 822 33.53 2.19 11.67
N TRP A 823 32.99 2.55 10.50
CA TRP A 823 32.41 3.87 10.24
C TRP A 823 31.25 3.78 9.25
N SER A 824 30.37 4.79 9.24
CA SER A 824 29.42 5.04 8.14
C SER A 824 29.57 6.47 7.64
N CYS A 825 29.71 6.64 6.32
CA CYS A 825 29.86 7.95 5.65
C CYS A 825 28.60 8.41 4.92
N ASP A 826 27.62 7.52 4.79
CA ASP A 826 26.34 7.73 4.13
C ASP A 826 25.23 7.17 5.04
N SER A 827 23.97 7.36 4.66
CA SER A 827 22.80 6.77 5.33
C SER A 827 22.70 5.25 5.19
N ASP A 828 23.49 4.63 4.32
CA ASP A 828 23.18 3.32 3.72
C ASP A 828 23.97 2.16 4.35
N TYR A 829 24.29 2.27 5.64
CA TYR A 829 24.67 1.20 6.58
C TYR A 829 25.88 0.28 6.22
N THR A 830 26.77 0.65 5.30
CA THR A 830 27.96 -0.15 4.97
C THR A 830 29.15 0.12 5.92
N ALA A 831 29.11 -0.50 7.10
CA ALA A 831 30.26 -0.50 8.02
C ALA A 831 31.50 -1.17 7.38
N ILE A 832 32.53 -0.37 7.10
CA ILE A 832 33.69 -0.86 6.34
C ILE A 832 34.57 -1.76 7.20
N THR A 833 34.76 -2.99 6.72
CA THR A 833 35.58 -4.02 7.33
C THR A 833 36.90 -4.22 6.57
N SER A 834 37.89 -4.81 7.24
CA SER A 834 39.26 -4.86 6.73
C SER A 834 39.38 -5.65 5.41
N GLY A 835 39.92 -5.00 4.37
CA GLY A 835 40.29 -5.64 3.09
C GLY A 835 39.38 -5.35 1.90
N GLN A 836 38.39 -4.45 2.03
CA GLN A 836 37.52 -4.04 0.91
C GLN A 836 38.20 -3.04 -0.04
N PHE A 837 37.74 -3.00 -1.30
CA PHE A 837 37.98 -1.86 -2.19
C PHE A 837 36.99 -0.74 -1.86
N TYR A 838 37.48 0.49 -1.67
CA TYR A 838 36.65 1.63 -1.30
C TYR A 838 37.28 2.97 -1.72
N VAL A 839 36.50 3.80 -2.43
CA VAL A 839 36.79 5.22 -2.64
C VAL A 839 36.01 6.03 -1.61
N PRO A 840 36.65 6.72 -0.66
CA PRO A 840 35.92 7.47 0.35
C PRO A 840 35.18 8.67 -0.27
N PRO A 841 33.87 8.86 -0.01
CA PRO A 841 33.17 10.09 -0.37
C PRO A 841 33.76 11.24 0.44
N ASN A 842 33.77 12.45 -0.12
CA ASN A 842 34.33 13.63 0.56
C ASN A 842 33.31 14.25 1.54
N ALA A 843 32.87 13.43 2.50
CA ALA A 843 31.75 13.67 3.42
C ALA A 843 32.18 13.58 4.89
N ASP A 844 31.26 13.85 5.82
CA ASP A 844 31.47 13.63 7.26
C ASP A 844 30.88 12.26 7.66
N CYS A 845 31.66 11.45 8.38
CA CYS A 845 31.32 10.07 8.73
C CYS A 845 31.24 9.88 10.24
N ILE A 846 30.32 9.04 10.69
CA ILE A 846 30.24 8.58 12.08
C ILE A 846 31.24 7.44 12.28
N TYR A 847 32.07 7.50 13.32
CA TYR A 847 33.04 6.45 13.66
C TYR A 847 32.56 5.64 14.87
N PHE A 848 32.41 4.33 14.67
CA PHE A 848 31.97 3.40 15.71
C PHE A 848 33.18 2.99 16.56
N THR A 849 33.12 3.29 17.85
CA THR A 849 34.25 3.14 18.78
C THR A 849 33.88 2.49 20.13
N GLY A 850 32.81 1.70 20.12
CA GLY A 850 32.22 1.04 21.28
C GLY A 850 33.19 0.15 22.07
N PHE A 851 34.24 -0.37 21.41
CA PHE A 851 35.29 -1.15 22.08
C PHE A 851 36.04 -0.38 23.19
N ILE A 852 36.02 0.97 23.16
CA ILE A 852 36.67 1.81 24.18
C ILE A 852 35.62 2.36 25.16
N SER A 853 35.84 2.12 26.44
CA SER A 853 34.99 2.62 27.54
C SER A 853 34.89 4.15 27.56
N GLU A 854 33.71 4.68 27.92
CA GLU A 854 33.50 6.12 28.18
C GLU A 854 34.35 6.68 29.34
N LYS A 855 35.01 5.82 30.14
CA LYS A 855 35.92 6.21 31.24
C LYS A 855 37.32 6.64 30.80
N THR A 856 37.66 6.49 29.52
CA THR A 856 38.98 6.83 28.96
C THR A 856 38.84 7.66 27.67
N LYS A 857 39.94 8.16 27.11
CA LYS A 857 39.91 8.95 25.87
C LYS A 857 40.04 8.06 24.65
N ARG A 858 39.37 8.42 23.55
CA ARG A 858 39.47 7.77 22.24
C ARG A 858 40.23 8.68 21.28
N PHE A 859 41.22 8.14 20.58
CA PHE A 859 42.02 8.85 19.59
C PHE A 859 42.06 8.03 18.30
N GLY A 860 42.36 8.67 17.17
CA GLY A 860 42.69 7.94 15.95
C GLY A 860 43.25 8.82 14.83
N ALA A 861 43.81 8.17 13.83
CA ALA A 861 44.42 8.81 12.67
C ALA A 861 44.34 7.93 11.41
N LEU A 862 44.47 8.57 10.25
CA LEU A 862 44.44 7.94 8.93
C LEU A 862 45.85 7.78 8.35
N TYR A 863 46.13 6.61 7.78
CA TYR A 863 47.44 6.21 7.26
C TYR A 863 47.33 5.65 5.84
N GLN A 864 48.36 5.91 5.03
CA GLN A 864 48.55 5.34 3.69
C GLN A 864 49.64 4.28 3.71
N GLY A 865 49.41 3.10 3.12
CA GLY A 865 50.26 1.91 3.22
C GLY A 865 49.82 0.97 4.33
N THR A 866 50.70 0.07 4.76
CA THR A 866 50.42 -1.00 5.74
C THR A 866 51.06 -0.74 7.11
N ILE A 867 50.56 -1.41 8.15
CA ILE A 867 51.07 -1.27 9.53
C ILE A 867 52.58 -1.55 9.57
N GLY A 868 53.34 -0.58 10.06
CA GLY A 868 54.80 -0.62 10.16
C GLY A 868 55.55 -0.18 8.91
N SER A 869 54.83 0.21 7.85
CA SER A 869 55.38 0.78 6.61
C SER A 869 54.42 1.80 5.99
N SER A 870 53.82 2.66 6.82
CA SER A 870 52.80 3.63 6.41
C SER A 870 53.23 5.10 6.57
N THR A 871 52.52 6.00 5.90
CA THR A 871 52.64 7.46 6.03
C THR A 871 51.35 8.03 6.65
N PRO A 872 51.42 8.85 7.72
CA PRO A 872 50.25 9.45 8.33
C PRO A 872 49.74 10.64 7.49
N LEU A 873 48.43 10.72 7.29
CA LEU A 873 47.81 11.75 6.45
C LEU A 873 47.53 13.05 7.23
N SER A 874 48.37 14.05 7.01
CA SER A 874 48.23 15.38 7.63
C SER A 874 46.91 16.05 7.22
N GLY A 875 46.02 16.31 8.19
CA GLY A 875 44.71 16.92 7.97
C GLY A 875 43.51 15.95 8.02
N TYR A 876 43.78 14.64 8.05
CA TYR A 876 42.79 13.57 8.05
C TYR A 876 42.77 12.94 9.46
N SER A 877 42.39 13.77 10.44
CA SER A 877 42.33 13.44 11.87
C SER A 877 40.87 13.40 12.32
N PHE A 878 40.52 12.46 13.20
CA PHE A 878 39.16 12.31 13.71
C PHE A 878 38.79 13.36 14.79
N ASP A 879 39.10 14.63 14.54
CA ASP A 879 38.67 15.78 15.35
C ASP A 879 38.79 17.08 14.53
N LYS A 880 37.80 17.97 14.69
CA LYS A 880 37.80 19.37 14.23
C LYS A 880 39.03 20.16 14.73
N ALA A 881 39.72 19.70 15.77
CA ALA A 881 40.87 20.37 16.40
C ALA A 881 42.22 19.62 16.35
N ARG A 882 42.47 18.75 15.37
CA ARG A 882 43.76 18.02 15.14
C ARG A 882 44.20 17.14 16.33
N GLY A 883 43.57 15.98 16.49
CA GLY A 883 44.00 14.98 17.46
C GLY A 883 43.61 15.32 18.90
N GLY A 884 42.37 15.75 19.11
CA GLY A 884 41.69 15.59 20.40
C GLY A 884 40.94 14.26 20.47
N ASN A 885 39.90 14.21 21.30
CA ASN A 885 39.24 12.96 21.66
C ASN A 885 37.87 12.82 20.99
N ILE A 886 37.68 11.69 20.32
CA ILE A 886 36.42 11.29 19.68
C ILE A 886 35.38 10.99 20.78
N ALA A 887 34.12 11.42 20.60
CA ALA A 887 32.98 10.85 21.32
C ALA A 887 32.82 9.34 21.01
N LYS A 888 31.75 8.69 21.49
CA LYS A 888 31.53 7.26 21.18
C LYS A 888 31.02 7.09 19.73
N ASP A 889 30.45 8.17 19.21
CA ASP A 889 29.45 8.33 18.17
C ASP A 889 29.72 9.59 17.31
N ASP A 890 30.94 10.14 17.35
CA ASP A 890 31.28 11.44 16.77
C ASP A 890 31.38 11.43 15.24
N THR A 891 31.20 12.62 14.65
CA THR A 891 31.32 12.88 13.21
C THR A 891 32.67 13.48 12.85
N ALA A 892 33.41 12.79 11.97
CA ALA A 892 34.67 13.28 11.41
C ALA A 892 34.73 13.04 9.91
N SER A 893 35.33 13.95 9.14
CA SER A 893 35.47 13.76 7.71
C SER A 893 36.44 12.63 7.38
N ILE A 894 35.95 11.58 6.71
CA ILE A 894 36.83 10.90 5.75
C ILE A 894 36.87 11.76 4.48
N ARG A 895 38.03 11.87 3.85
CA ARG A 895 38.19 12.59 2.58
C ARG A 895 39.18 11.81 1.73
N SER A 896 39.03 11.88 0.42
CA SER A 896 40.09 11.40 -0.47
C SER A 896 41.33 12.28 -0.28
N PRO A 897 42.54 11.70 -0.19
CA PRO A 897 43.78 12.46 -0.24
C PRO A 897 43.86 13.38 -1.47
N ASN A 898 44.59 14.49 -1.34
CA ASN A 898 44.88 15.40 -2.44
C ASN A 898 46.42 15.53 -2.57
N PRO A 899 47.04 15.11 -3.70
CA PRO A 899 46.41 14.57 -4.91
C PRO A 899 45.71 13.23 -4.68
N THR A 900 44.71 12.94 -5.51
CA THR A 900 43.95 11.69 -5.51
C THR A 900 44.89 10.48 -5.54
N PRO A 901 44.71 9.46 -4.67
CA PRO A 901 45.50 8.24 -4.71
C PRO A 901 45.35 7.49 -6.03
N ALA A 902 46.33 6.63 -6.34
CA ALA A 902 46.19 5.65 -7.41
C ALA A 902 45.22 4.53 -6.98
N ASP A 903 44.54 3.92 -7.95
CA ASP A 903 43.79 2.68 -7.71
C ASP A 903 44.76 1.58 -7.22
N GLY A 904 44.29 0.72 -6.32
CA GLY A 904 45.11 -0.27 -5.63
C GLY A 904 45.95 0.27 -4.45
N THR A 905 45.83 1.55 -4.06
CA THR A 905 46.61 2.10 -2.93
C THR A 905 46.03 1.65 -1.59
N GLU A 906 46.82 0.96 -0.75
CA GLU A 906 46.42 0.57 0.60
C GLU A 906 46.29 1.78 1.56
N PHE A 907 45.29 1.76 2.43
CA PHE A 907 45.08 2.70 3.53
C PHE A 907 44.57 1.99 4.78
N PHE A 908 44.70 2.63 5.94
CA PHE A 908 43.94 2.24 7.13
C PHE A 908 43.60 3.41 8.05
N ALA A 909 42.46 3.30 8.73
CA ALA A 909 42.17 4.05 9.94
C ALA A 909 42.67 3.25 11.15
N ALA A 910 43.36 3.91 12.08
CA ALA A 910 43.66 3.34 13.38
C ALA A 910 42.96 4.14 14.48
N ILE A 911 42.34 3.44 15.42
CA ILE A 911 41.62 4.00 16.56
C ILE A 911 42.13 3.32 17.84
N TRP A 912 42.45 4.09 18.89
CA TRP A 912 43.03 3.58 20.11
C TRP A 912 42.55 4.31 21.37
N GLU A 913 42.62 3.62 22.51
CA GLU A 913 42.53 4.29 23.82
C GLU A 913 43.74 5.21 24.02
N GLN A 914 43.50 6.49 24.32
CA GLN A 914 44.54 7.39 24.80
C GLN A 914 44.52 7.39 26.33
N ARG A 915 45.38 6.58 26.95
CA ARG A 915 45.47 6.49 28.42
C ARG A 915 45.90 7.84 29.00
N ILE A 916 45.40 8.16 30.19
CA ILE A 916 45.72 9.39 30.93
C ILE A 916 46.39 9.01 32.26
N GLY A 917 47.57 9.55 32.56
CA GLY A 917 48.12 9.45 33.90
C GLY A 917 49.52 10.04 34.06
N PRO A 918 50.01 10.23 35.30
CA PRO A 918 51.32 10.84 35.59
C PRO A 918 52.54 9.99 35.18
N LYS A 919 52.32 8.88 34.46
CA LYS A 919 53.36 8.01 33.86
C LYS A 919 53.09 7.67 32.39
N VAL A 920 52.03 8.20 31.78
CA VAL A 920 51.65 7.91 30.39
C VAL A 920 51.22 9.20 29.71
N SER A 921 52.04 9.64 28.75
CA SER A 921 51.87 10.94 28.06
C SER A 921 52.34 10.89 26.60
N SER A 922 52.37 9.71 25.99
CA SER A 922 53.00 9.48 24.68
C SER A 922 52.32 8.41 23.82
N ASP A 923 51.15 7.87 24.20
CA ASP A 923 50.52 6.79 23.43
C ASP A 923 50.22 7.24 21.98
N THR A 924 49.78 8.48 21.76
CA THR A 924 49.65 9.09 20.41
C THR A 924 50.93 8.97 19.59
N THR A 925 52.10 9.21 20.20
CA THR A 925 53.41 9.15 19.54
C THR A 925 53.85 7.71 19.31
N LEU A 926 53.68 6.83 20.30
CA LEU A 926 54.09 5.43 20.23
C LEU A 926 53.21 4.62 19.26
N PHE A 927 51.90 4.91 19.17
CA PHE A 927 51.06 4.40 18.10
C PHE A 927 51.46 4.97 16.74
N GLY A 928 51.81 6.27 16.66
CA GLY A 928 52.40 6.86 15.45
C GLY A 928 53.65 6.11 14.96
N GLU A 929 54.59 5.83 15.87
CA GLU A 929 55.80 5.05 15.59
C GLU A 929 55.47 3.59 15.20
N TYR A 930 54.52 2.94 15.88
CA TYR A 930 54.08 1.59 15.54
C TYR A 930 53.49 1.50 14.13
N PHE A 931 52.50 2.34 13.83
CA PHE A 931 51.81 2.32 12.54
C PHE A 931 52.73 2.70 11.38
N THR A 932 53.74 3.55 11.59
CA THR A 932 54.68 4.00 10.54
C THR A 932 55.95 3.15 10.40
N SER A 933 56.42 2.48 11.47
CA SER A 933 57.75 1.84 11.51
C SER A 933 57.84 0.48 12.20
N GLY A 934 56.75 -0.03 12.79
CA GLY A 934 56.67 -1.41 13.27
C GLY A 934 57.30 -1.65 14.65
N THR A 935 57.33 -0.63 15.51
CA THR A 935 57.70 -0.76 16.93
C THR A 935 56.63 -1.54 17.72
N GLU A 936 56.82 -1.76 19.03
CA GLU A 936 55.79 -2.39 19.87
C GLU A 936 54.70 -1.37 20.26
N PRO A 937 53.40 -1.64 20.03
CA PRO A 937 52.33 -0.72 20.41
C PRO A 937 52.24 -0.55 21.94
N PRO A 938 51.87 0.65 22.44
CA PRO A 938 51.88 0.95 23.88
C PRO A 938 50.83 0.18 24.71
N HIS A 939 49.86 -0.45 24.05
CA HIS A 939 48.90 -1.44 24.58
C HIS A 939 48.11 -2.09 23.42
N THR A 940 47.34 -3.13 23.72
CA THR A 940 46.45 -3.85 22.78
C THR A 940 45.07 -3.23 22.60
N ASN A 941 44.66 -2.25 23.44
CA ASN A 941 43.35 -1.59 23.30
C ASN A 941 43.31 -0.59 22.14
N PHE A 942 43.32 -1.13 20.91
CA PHE A 942 43.15 -0.41 19.65
C PHE A 942 42.42 -1.31 18.63
N ARG A 943 42.03 -0.71 17.50
CA ARG A 943 41.53 -1.39 16.30
C ARG A 943 42.13 -0.72 15.06
N VAL A 944 42.20 -1.47 13.97
CA VAL A 944 42.62 -0.98 12.65
C VAL A 944 41.60 -1.44 11.62
N ILE A 945 41.20 -0.52 10.75
CA ILE A 945 40.26 -0.76 9.64
C ILE A 945 41.02 -0.44 8.35
N SER A 946 41.47 -1.48 7.64
CA SER A 946 42.27 -1.35 6.41
C SER A 946 41.40 -1.48 5.16
N TRP A 947 41.69 -0.71 4.12
CA TRP A 947 41.02 -0.82 2.82
C TRP A 947 41.98 -0.52 1.67
N VAL A 948 41.55 -0.86 0.45
CA VAL A 948 42.26 -0.54 -0.78
C VAL A 948 41.51 0.59 -1.49
N TYR A 949 42.17 1.72 -1.75
CA TYR A 949 41.57 2.81 -2.50
C TYR A 949 41.36 2.39 -3.95
N GLY A 950 40.10 2.37 -4.38
CA GLY A 950 39.72 1.90 -5.71
C GLY A 950 38.28 1.42 -5.79
N THR A 951 37.84 1.08 -7.01
CA THR A 951 36.55 0.40 -7.27
C THR A 951 36.71 -1.10 -7.56
N GLY A 952 37.94 -1.61 -7.61
CA GLY A 952 38.22 -3.05 -7.77
C GLY A 952 37.94 -3.62 -9.16
N GLN A 953 38.19 -2.83 -10.22
CA GLN A 953 38.07 -3.26 -11.63
C GLN A 953 39.42 -3.62 -12.27
#